data_AF-A0A917K8Y2-F1
#
_entry.id   AF-A0A917K8Y2-F1
#
_cell.length_a   1.000
_cell.length_b   1.000
_cell.length_c   1.000
_cell.angle_alpha   90.00
_cell.angle_beta   90.00
_cell.angle_gamma   90.00
#
_symmetry.space_group_name_H-M   'P 1'
#
loop_
_entity.id
_entity.type
_entity.pdbx_description
1 polymer ?
#
loop_
_entity_poly.entity_id
_entity_poly.type
_entity_poly.pdbx_seq_one_letter_code
_entity_poly.pdbx_strand_id
1 'polypeptide(L)'
;MRSGRTGGTRKMRAVASAWMGAAAAAASVCLPAFARTAAAAGPAVVWQPVWVAGHPAGAVPVVQAGGRTFASVWYVLRLLRNAGVSATWDGRVLRTAGLPVYHAQAATTVDGRVYTQAHTLTVNGSVYVDLDAIAPAFHWSVRYDARAKLITATTSAQPRAAAPSAAFPSVPGTAAPRARTQQTGATVRGRIAGGPAMDVVVAGGSAYADVAVLIQWLARAGYRMVWQHGRWELPVWPEVVADGTLAVDGVRTPSALIRLGGHVFVPMSTLMAATGVAAGVRPDGNVVIDPVVNPGVVGPPAKPAGSFPVSGRVAGVRTPGAKVAFVTADGRLLTVPAAADGRFHTVLPGTRGVLAGVFTPASGWVGTGVPVSPSQGQVTVNPQPALARISGRLVWSGGNAAAVGAAGTWPAGCVLDLRSDLTHAHYTTAVRADGSYTLQVPAGPYELWAVRVHGADVFLGQRIVAGAGANHVGATPVPPAPSGPVYRSAHAVVAAQDSGVSPWDLVSIGSLFERAYADDLAATGIRPALPVTIEVFSGTASYTQHFQDEGYAATDAESYGLSSQAASEGPQTIAVNLDGLDAEWGINVMAHEFAHCLLASVSNRLPDWVNEGVAWELGLAAEADATPNALLWQSLRWSLWSDVIRHARTGDLYALGEAGSLAPRYNVEAQDDYAVYTLVQRFGMVKVLQYVRLVDRAGPTAAFPAVFGESLRAFSQAVNRQLARMAAGSDGAVAVTVRVLPGAVREMFISNPSGQTYWYTGLRPGLYTFVLRANGSVAAPGSLKALPPVTSAADGTWDIGGQMGDMQALVAIARLYGTAYIDSTTVFPPGSDDGITEPATGVPLGLEVVRVQALA
;
A
#
# COMPACT_ATOMS: atom_id res chain seq x y z
N MET A 1 -0.70 -13.20 56.93
CA MET A 1 -1.04 -14.42 57.72
C MET A 1 -1.69 -15.45 56.79
N ARG A 2 -1.95 -16.69 57.24
CA ARG A 2 -2.49 -17.79 56.41
C ARG A 2 -4.03 -17.83 56.37
N SER A 3 -4.53 -18.61 55.40
CA SER A 3 -5.92 -19.08 55.21
C SER A 3 -6.95 -18.05 54.69
N GLY A 4 -7.93 -18.44 53.86
CA GLY A 4 -8.09 -19.76 53.21
C GLY A 4 -9.21 -19.80 52.16
N ARG A 5 -9.02 -20.60 51.10
CA ARG A 5 -10.03 -20.91 50.08
C ARG A 5 -10.94 -22.05 50.54
N THR A 6 -12.25 -21.92 50.28
CA THR A 6 -13.17 -23.06 50.12
C THR A 6 -13.94 -22.88 48.82
N GLY A 7 -13.94 -23.92 47.96
CA GLY A 7 -14.63 -23.90 46.68
C GLY A 7 -16.02 -24.54 46.75
N GLY A 8 -16.91 -24.16 45.82
CA GLY A 8 -18.28 -24.69 45.74
C GLY A 8 -18.69 -25.03 44.31
N THR A 9 -18.28 -26.18 43.78
CA THR A 9 -18.70 -26.64 42.45
C THR A 9 -20.13 -27.18 42.46
N ARG A 10 -21.03 -26.64 41.63
CA ARG A 10 -22.34 -27.24 41.35
C ARG A 10 -22.43 -27.71 39.90
N LYS A 11 -22.65 -29.02 39.72
CA LYS A 11 -23.05 -29.61 38.44
C LYS A 11 -24.57 -29.44 38.26
N MET A 12 -25.01 -29.11 37.06
CA MET A 12 -26.35 -29.45 36.57
C MET A 12 -26.24 -30.19 35.23
N ARG A 13 -27.20 -31.08 34.96
CA ARG A 13 -27.23 -31.93 33.75
C ARG A 13 -28.06 -31.26 32.66
N ALA A 14 -27.60 -31.36 31.43
CA ALA A 14 -28.44 -31.09 30.26
C ALA A 14 -29.48 -32.20 30.05
N VAL A 15 -30.61 -31.85 29.44
CA VAL A 15 -31.62 -32.77 28.91
C VAL A 15 -31.66 -32.61 27.40
N ALA A 16 -31.65 -33.73 26.67
CA ALA A 16 -31.65 -33.73 25.21
C ALA A 16 -33.06 -33.64 24.61
N SER A 17 -33.18 -33.01 23.45
CA SER A 17 -34.28 -33.24 22.51
C SER A 17 -33.77 -33.04 21.08
N ALA A 18 -34.30 -33.83 20.14
CA ALA A 18 -33.86 -33.86 18.75
C ALA A 18 -35.07 -33.91 17.81
N TRP A 19 -34.96 -33.31 16.64
CA TRP A 19 -35.97 -33.34 15.58
C TRP A 19 -35.31 -33.38 14.19
N MET A 20 -35.96 -34.06 13.24
CA MET A 20 -35.54 -34.20 11.85
C MET A 20 -36.41 -33.35 10.91
N GLY A 21 -35.90 -33.04 9.72
CA GLY A 21 -36.67 -32.48 8.59
C GLY A 21 -35.80 -32.39 7.33
N ALA A 22 -36.36 -32.72 6.16
CA ALA A 22 -35.61 -32.84 4.90
C ALA A 22 -36.46 -32.51 3.65
N ALA A 23 -35.79 -32.37 2.50
CA ALA A 23 -36.34 -32.23 1.13
C ALA A 23 -37.09 -30.91 0.79
N ALA A 24 -37.16 -30.42 -0.46
CA ALA A 24 -36.31 -30.66 -1.65
C ALA A 24 -36.53 -29.60 -2.77
N ALA A 25 -35.53 -29.50 -3.67
CA ALA A 25 -35.59 -29.32 -5.14
C ALA A 25 -36.20 -28.07 -5.84
N ALA A 26 -35.31 -27.42 -6.62
CA ALA A 26 -35.41 -27.08 -8.04
C ALA A 26 -36.50 -26.15 -8.65
N ALA A 27 -36.02 -25.09 -9.33
CA ALA A 27 -36.44 -24.71 -10.69
C ALA A 27 -35.37 -23.82 -11.37
N SER A 28 -35.24 -23.87 -12.70
CA SER A 28 -34.37 -22.98 -13.49
C SER A 28 -35.11 -22.46 -14.72
N VAL A 29 -34.93 -21.19 -15.05
CA VAL A 29 -35.48 -20.57 -16.28
C VAL A 29 -34.44 -19.61 -16.88
N CYS A 30 -34.10 -19.82 -18.14
CA CYS A 30 -33.31 -18.89 -18.97
C CYS A 30 -34.23 -18.23 -20.02
N LEU A 31 -33.92 -17.00 -20.44
CA LEU A 31 -34.32 -16.37 -21.72
C LEU A 31 -33.44 -15.08 -21.93
N PRO A 32 -33.44 -14.38 -23.08
CA PRO A 32 -32.18 -14.16 -23.80
C PRO A 32 -31.73 -12.68 -23.94
N ALA A 33 -30.58 -12.49 -24.62
CA ALA A 33 -29.94 -11.20 -24.85
C ALA A 33 -30.56 -10.38 -26.00
N PHE A 34 -30.33 -9.06 -25.98
CA PHE A 34 -30.60 -8.13 -27.08
C PHE A 34 -29.36 -7.28 -27.40
N ALA A 35 -29.19 -6.93 -28.68
CA ALA A 35 -28.04 -6.18 -29.19
C ALA A 35 -28.14 -4.65 -28.96
N ARG A 36 -27.01 -3.94 -29.13
CA ARG A 36 -26.92 -2.47 -29.04
C ARG A 36 -26.56 -1.85 -30.40
N THR A 37 -27.18 -0.73 -30.71
CA THR A 37 -26.76 0.19 -31.78
C THR A 37 -25.70 1.19 -31.27
N ALA A 38 -24.89 1.73 -32.17
CA ALA A 38 -23.83 2.69 -31.84
C ALA A 38 -24.32 4.15 -31.91
N ALA A 39 -23.81 5.00 -31.03
CA ALA A 39 -24.04 6.44 -31.00
C ALA A 39 -22.72 7.21 -31.21
N ALA A 40 -22.80 8.43 -31.73
CA ALA A 40 -21.63 9.23 -32.10
C ALA A 40 -20.77 9.63 -30.88
N ALA A 41 -19.45 9.59 -31.04
CA ALA A 41 -18.51 9.93 -29.98
C ALA A 41 -18.36 11.45 -29.81
N GLY A 42 -18.53 11.94 -28.57
CA GLY A 42 -18.09 13.28 -28.16
C GLY A 42 -16.57 13.39 -28.03
N PRO A 43 -16.03 14.58 -27.73
CA PRO A 43 -14.59 14.82 -27.61
C PRO A 43 -14.00 13.99 -26.46
N ALA A 44 -13.31 12.90 -26.80
CA ALA A 44 -12.70 12.00 -25.83
C ALA A 44 -11.39 12.57 -25.27
N VAL A 45 -11.20 12.46 -23.95
CA VAL A 45 -9.88 12.61 -23.32
C VAL A 45 -9.14 11.29 -23.48
N VAL A 46 -8.22 11.22 -24.44
CA VAL A 46 -7.41 10.03 -24.71
C VAL A 46 -6.09 10.15 -23.96
N TRP A 47 -5.62 9.08 -23.35
CA TRP A 47 -4.27 9.05 -22.77
C TRP A 47 -3.27 8.65 -23.85
N GLN A 48 -2.56 9.61 -24.44
CA GLN A 48 -1.56 9.32 -25.47
C GLN A 48 -0.15 9.26 -24.86
N PRO A 49 0.69 8.30 -25.28
CA PRO A 49 2.06 8.18 -24.81
C PRO A 49 2.91 9.33 -25.34
N VAL A 50 3.52 10.09 -24.43
CA VAL A 50 4.41 11.21 -24.76
C VAL A 50 5.86 10.75 -24.62
N TRP A 51 6.64 11.04 -25.66
CA TRP A 51 8.01 10.59 -25.78
C TRP A 51 8.97 11.77 -25.65
N VAL A 52 9.94 11.68 -24.73
CA VAL A 52 11.03 12.66 -24.55
C VAL A 52 12.34 11.92 -24.70
N ALA A 53 13.26 12.47 -25.49
CA ALA A 53 14.52 11.82 -25.90
C ALA A 53 14.34 10.38 -26.43
N GLY A 54 13.17 10.06 -27.00
CA GLY A 54 12.85 8.72 -27.50
C GLY A 54 12.46 7.70 -26.41
N HIS A 55 12.03 8.13 -25.22
CA HIS A 55 11.53 7.25 -24.16
C HIS A 55 10.08 7.58 -23.78
N PRO A 56 9.25 6.58 -23.45
CA PRO A 56 7.87 6.81 -23.04
C PRO A 56 7.86 7.34 -21.60
N ALA A 57 8.04 8.64 -21.44
CA ALA A 57 8.14 9.30 -20.13
C ALA A 57 6.78 9.44 -19.40
N GLY A 58 5.72 8.91 -20.02
CA GLY A 58 4.37 8.73 -19.48
C GLY A 58 3.32 8.83 -20.58
N ALA A 59 2.12 8.32 -20.33
CA ALA A 59 0.96 8.82 -21.05
C ALA A 59 0.46 10.09 -20.36
N VAL A 60 0.02 11.08 -21.15
CA VAL A 60 -0.63 12.29 -20.63
C VAL A 60 -2.08 12.34 -21.15
N PRO A 61 -3.02 12.94 -20.39
CA PRO A 61 -4.36 13.14 -20.90
C PRO A 61 -4.30 14.21 -21.99
N VAL A 62 -4.73 13.85 -23.20
CA VAL A 62 -4.86 14.78 -24.32
C VAL A 62 -6.31 14.92 -24.76
N VAL A 63 -6.70 16.15 -25.07
CA VAL A 63 -7.99 16.47 -25.69
C VAL A 63 -7.78 16.60 -27.19
N GLN A 64 -8.58 15.92 -27.99
CA GLN A 64 -8.60 16.11 -29.44
C GLN A 64 -9.79 17.01 -29.84
N ALA A 65 -9.48 18.17 -30.43
CA ALA A 65 -10.47 19.15 -30.86
C ALA A 65 -10.01 19.85 -32.15
N GLY A 66 -10.89 19.97 -33.16
CA GLY A 66 -10.57 20.64 -34.42
C GLY A 66 -9.36 20.05 -35.16
N GLY A 67 -9.15 18.73 -35.08
CA GLY A 67 -7.99 18.05 -35.67
C GLY A 67 -6.65 18.29 -34.93
N ARG A 68 -6.66 18.93 -33.76
CA ARG A 68 -5.47 19.22 -32.95
C ARG A 68 -5.52 18.49 -31.61
N THR A 69 -4.35 18.07 -31.14
CA THR A 69 -4.16 17.36 -29.88
C THR A 69 -3.58 18.32 -28.83
N PHE A 70 -4.26 18.49 -27.70
CA PHE A 70 -3.87 19.41 -26.62
C PHE A 70 -3.52 18.64 -25.34
N ALA A 71 -2.31 18.81 -24.83
CA ALA A 71 -1.85 18.24 -23.57
C ALA A 71 -1.84 19.29 -22.45
N SER A 72 -2.18 18.89 -21.22
CA SER A 72 -2.08 19.78 -20.05
C SER A 72 -0.61 20.00 -19.64
N VAL A 73 -0.21 21.27 -19.54
CA VAL A 73 1.17 21.70 -19.23
C VAL A 73 1.69 21.12 -17.91
N TRP A 74 0.83 20.89 -16.92
CA TRP A 74 1.21 20.26 -15.65
C TRP A 74 1.78 18.85 -15.85
N TYR A 75 1.17 18.06 -16.73
CA TYR A 75 1.68 16.71 -17.05
C TYR A 75 2.98 16.79 -17.84
N VAL A 76 3.14 17.76 -18.75
CA VAL A 76 4.39 17.98 -19.50
C VAL A 76 5.54 18.34 -18.54
N LEU A 77 5.31 19.21 -17.56
CA LEU A 77 6.30 19.58 -16.54
C LEU A 77 6.71 18.39 -15.67
N ARG A 78 5.73 17.58 -15.21
CA ARG A 78 5.99 16.36 -14.42
C ARG A 78 6.79 15.34 -15.24
N LEU A 79 6.44 15.17 -16.50
CA LEU A 79 7.07 14.23 -17.44
C LEU A 79 8.52 14.64 -17.77
N LEU A 80 8.78 15.93 -18.00
CA LEU A 80 10.14 16.46 -18.19
C LEU A 80 10.99 16.28 -16.93
N ARG A 81 10.44 16.60 -15.75
CA ARG A 81 11.12 16.43 -14.45
C ARG A 81 11.48 14.97 -14.17
N ASN A 82 10.58 14.03 -14.48
CA ASN A 82 10.84 12.59 -14.37
C ASN A 82 11.97 12.13 -15.30
N ALA A 83 12.16 12.79 -16.44
CA ALA A 83 13.26 12.55 -17.38
C ALA A 83 14.56 13.31 -17.02
N GLY A 84 14.66 13.89 -15.82
CA GLY A 84 15.81 14.69 -15.36
C GLY A 84 15.92 16.08 -15.98
N VAL A 85 15.01 16.46 -16.90
CA VAL A 85 15.03 17.76 -17.58
C VAL A 85 14.45 18.82 -16.66
N SER A 86 15.27 19.81 -16.30
CA SER A 86 14.81 20.97 -15.53
C SER A 86 13.88 21.82 -16.39
N ALA A 87 12.62 21.94 -15.97
CA ALA A 87 11.55 22.62 -16.70
C ALA A 87 10.68 23.50 -15.78
N THR A 88 10.31 24.69 -16.27
CA THR A 88 9.50 25.69 -15.54
C THR A 88 8.43 26.31 -16.43
N TRP A 89 7.31 26.73 -15.82
CA TRP A 89 6.18 27.38 -16.49
C TRP A 89 5.71 28.57 -15.65
N ASP A 90 5.61 29.74 -16.27
CA ASP A 90 5.24 31.00 -15.61
C ASP A 90 3.78 31.42 -15.83
N GLY A 91 2.97 30.55 -16.43
CA GLY A 91 1.61 30.84 -16.88
C GLY A 91 1.50 31.20 -18.37
N ARG A 92 2.62 31.46 -19.06
CA ARG A 92 2.66 31.82 -20.49
C ARG A 92 3.76 31.12 -21.29
N VAL A 93 4.93 30.86 -20.70
CA VAL A 93 6.12 30.32 -21.37
C VAL A 93 6.66 29.09 -20.64
N LEU A 94 6.95 28.03 -21.39
CA LEU A 94 7.63 26.82 -20.91
C LEU A 94 9.13 26.95 -21.21
N ARG A 95 9.96 26.91 -20.17
CA ARG A 95 11.43 26.99 -20.27
C ARG A 95 12.06 25.67 -19.84
N THR A 96 13.07 25.20 -20.56
CA THR A 96 13.80 23.95 -20.29
C THR A 96 15.31 24.15 -20.39
N ALA A 97 16.09 23.27 -19.75
CA ALA A 97 17.55 23.21 -19.87
C ALA A 97 18.04 21.75 -19.86
N GLY A 98 19.20 21.48 -20.47
CA GLY A 98 19.86 20.17 -20.42
C GLY A 98 19.26 19.08 -21.33
N LEU A 99 18.59 19.44 -22.43
CA LEU A 99 18.13 18.45 -23.42
C LEU A 99 19.33 17.85 -24.18
N PRO A 100 19.40 16.53 -24.40
CA PRO A 100 20.48 15.90 -25.17
C PRO A 100 20.53 16.42 -26.60
N VAL A 101 21.71 16.81 -27.08
CA VAL A 101 21.90 17.26 -28.47
C VAL A 101 22.41 16.08 -29.30
N TYR A 102 21.58 15.65 -30.24
CA TYR A 102 21.89 14.55 -31.16
C TYR A 102 22.46 15.10 -32.46
N HIS A 103 23.73 14.81 -32.73
CA HIS A 103 24.40 15.21 -33.96
C HIS A 103 24.31 14.04 -34.95
N ALA A 104 23.36 14.14 -35.88
CA ALA A 104 23.00 13.04 -36.77
C ALA A 104 24.09 12.63 -37.79
N GLN A 105 25.13 13.44 -37.97
CA GLN A 105 26.21 13.25 -38.96
C GLN A 105 27.57 13.65 -38.35
N ALA A 106 28.09 12.83 -37.45
CA ALA A 106 29.48 12.97 -37.01
C ALA A 106 30.39 12.11 -37.89
N ALA A 107 31.55 12.66 -38.25
CA ALA A 107 32.59 11.91 -38.94
C ALA A 107 33.47 11.19 -37.91
N THR A 108 32.91 10.19 -37.22
CA THR A 108 33.77 9.22 -36.53
C THR A 108 34.51 8.44 -37.60
N THR A 109 35.79 8.22 -37.38
CA THR A 109 36.56 7.26 -38.16
C THR A 109 37.06 6.22 -37.17
N VAL A 110 37.22 4.97 -37.59
CA VAL A 110 37.92 3.89 -36.87
C VAL A 110 38.55 3.07 -37.97
N ASP A 111 39.87 2.91 -37.99
CA ASP A 111 40.53 2.26 -39.13
C ASP A 111 40.02 2.86 -40.49
N GLY A 112 40.06 4.19 -40.55
CA GLY A 112 40.16 5.05 -41.76
C GLY A 112 38.99 5.22 -42.67
N ARG A 113 38.14 4.22 -42.72
CA ARG A 113 36.78 4.41 -43.18
C ARG A 113 36.17 5.50 -42.31
N VAL A 114 35.92 6.64 -42.93
CA VAL A 114 35.23 7.75 -42.29
C VAL A 114 33.77 7.33 -42.23
N TYR A 115 33.34 6.87 -41.06
CA TYR A 115 31.96 6.51 -40.79
C TYR A 115 31.17 7.80 -40.60
N THR A 116 30.89 8.50 -41.70
CA THR A 116 30.11 9.75 -41.77
C THR A 116 28.62 9.59 -41.39
N GLN A 117 28.25 8.43 -40.85
CA GLN A 117 26.93 8.10 -40.30
C GLN A 117 27.01 7.65 -38.84
N ALA A 118 28.19 7.76 -38.20
CA ALA A 118 28.26 7.64 -36.76
C ALA A 118 27.46 8.78 -36.13
N HIS A 119 26.57 8.43 -35.22
CA HIS A 119 25.83 9.41 -34.44
C HIS A 119 26.66 9.75 -33.20
N THR A 120 26.73 11.04 -32.87
CA THR A 120 27.29 11.47 -31.59
C THR A 120 26.23 12.15 -30.74
N LEU A 121 26.16 11.72 -29.49
CA LEU A 121 25.24 12.21 -28.49
C LEU A 121 26.00 13.11 -27.52
N THR A 122 25.61 14.39 -27.43
CA THR A 122 26.19 15.34 -26.49
C THR A 122 25.29 15.46 -25.27
N VAL A 123 25.78 15.05 -24.10
CA VAL A 123 25.08 15.12 -22.80
C VAL A 123 25.99 15.75 -21.77
N ASN A 124 25.52 16.81 -21.11
CA ASN A 124 26.22 17.53 -20.03
C ASN A 124 27.66 17.99 -20.37
N GLY A 125 27.97 18.18 -21.67
CA GLY A 125 29.28 18.60 -22.17
C GLY A 125 30.18 17.45 -22.66
N SER A 126 29.88 16.20 -22.30
CA SER A 126 30.57 15.01 -22.81
C SER A 126 29.98 14.55 -24.15
N VAL A 127 30.84 14.05 -25.03
CA VAL A 127 30.48 13.54 -26.37
C VAL A 127 30.66 12.03 -26.40
N TYR A 128 29.56 11.33 -26.68
CA TYR A 128 29.51 9.87 -26.74
C TYR A 128 29.39 9.42 -28.21
N VAL A 129 30.08 8.34 -28.60
CA VAL A 129 30.13 7.81 -29.97
C VAL A 129 29.45 6.45 -30.06
N ASP A 130 28.56 6.28 -31.05
CA ASP A 130 27.80 5.05 -31.30
C ASP A 130 28.70 3.83 -31.55
N LEU A 131 28.69 2.87 -30.61
CA LEU A 131 29.40 1.59 -30.66
C LEU A 131 28.82 0.63 -31.69
N ASP A 132 27.53 0.65 -32.02
CA ASP A 132 27.02 -0.24 -33.06
C ASP A 132 27.50 0.23 -34.45
N ALA A 133 27.70 1.55 -34.60
CA ALA A 133 28.28 2.14 -35.80
C ALA A 133 29.80 1.83 -35.96
N ILE A 134 30.53 1.51 -34.89
CA ILE A 134 31.99 1.22 -34.95
C ILE A 134 32.40 -0.21 -34.56
N ALA A 135 31.57 -0.99 -33.87
CA ALA A 135 31.82 -2.39 -33.53
C ALA A 135 32.11 -3.29 -34.74
N PRO A 136 31.49 -3.08 -35.93
CA PRO A 136 31.87 -3.81 -37.15
C PRO A 136 33.32 -3.61 -37.58
N ALA A 137 33.97 -2.50 -37.21
CA ALA A 137 35.38 -2.24 -37.52
C ALA A 137 36.36 -3.01 -36.61
N PHE A 138 35.93 -3.37 -35.39
CA PHE A 138 36.74 -4.13 -34.43
C PHE A 138 36.38 -5.62 -34.33
N HIS A 139 35.50 -6.10 -35.22
CA HIS A 139 34.91 -7.46 -35.15
C HIS A 139 34.24 -7.78 -33.80
N TRP A 140 33.58 -6.80 -33.18
CA TRP A 140 32.82 -7.02 -31.95
C TRP A 140 31.36 -7.34 -32.25
N SER A 141 30.89 -8.46 -31.71
CA SER A 141 29.48 -8.54 -31.33
C SER A 141 29.32 -7.76 -30.03
N VAL A 142 28.89 -6.50 -30.13
CA VAL A 142 28.41 -5.73 -28.98
C VAL A 142 26.97 -6.14 -28.70
N ARG A 143 26.75 -6.78 -27.55
CA ARG A 143 25.42 -7.14 -27.06
C ARG A 143 25.19 -6.47 -25.71
N TYR A 144 24.27 -5.51 -25.68
CA TYR A 144 23.71 -5.05 -24.41
C TYR A 144 22.70 -6.09 -23.90
N ASP A 145 23.01 -6.72 -22.77
CA ASP A 145 22.04 -7.47 -22.00
C ASP A 145 21.31 -6.51 -21.05
N ALA A 146 20.11 -6.10 -21.45
CA ALA A 146 19.27 -5.18 -20.71
C ALA A 146 18.72 -5.75 -19.38
N ARG A 147 18.83 -7.07 -19.12
CA ARG A 147 18.50 -7.67 -17.82
C ARG A 147 19.70 -7.63 -16.88
N ALA A 148 20.88 -8.01 -17.37
CA ALA A 148 22.12 -7.99 -16.60
C ALA A 148 22.73 -6.58 -16.45
N LYS A 149 22.21 -5.58 -17.17
CA LYS A 149 22.80 -4.22 -17.33
C LYS A 149 24.26 -4.30 -17.83
N LEU A 150 24.59 -5.34 -18.59
CA LEU A 150 25.95 -5.65 -19.02
C LEU A 150 26.09 -5.43 -20.52
N ILE A 151 27.16 -4.76 -20.94
CA ILE A 151 27.51 -4.60 -22.36
C ILE A 151 28.67 -5.55 -22.65
N THR A 152 28.34 -6.70 -23.22
CA THR A 152 29.33 -7.70 -23.64
C THR A 152 29.78 -7.36 -25.05
N ALA A 153 31.00 -6.85 -25.18
CA ALA A 153 31.68 -6.74 -26.47
C ALA A 153 32.58 -7.98 -26.66
N THR A 154 32.19 -8.87 -27.56
CA THR A 154 32.93 -10.11 -27.86
C THR A 154 33.65 -10.01 -29.21
N THR A 155 34.97 -9.98 -29.19
CA THR A 155 35.82 -10.19 -30.37
C THR A 155 35.64 -11.60 -30.92
N SER A 156 35.28 -11.76 -32.19
CA SER A 156 35.41 -13.06 -32.85
C SER A 156 36.88 -13.41 -33.04
N ALA A 157 37.36 -14.50 -32.42
CA ALA A 157 38.74 -14.95 -32.60
C ALA A 157 39.01 -15.32 -34.07
N GLN A 158 40.12 -14.85 -34.64
CA GLN A 158 40.48 -15.16 -36.03
C GLN A 158 40.75 -16.66 -36.23
N PRO A 159 40.29 -17.24 -37.37
CA PRO A 159 40.80 -18.53 -37.82
C PRO A 159 42.27 -18.44 -38.22
N ARG A 160 43.04 -19.47 -37.89
CA ARG A 160 44.42 -19.65 -38.39
C ARG A 160 44.39 -19.95 -39.90
N ALA A 161 45.40 -19.50 -40.64
CA ALA A 161 45.41 -19.58 -42.11
C ALA A 161 45.36 -21.01 -42.68
N ALA A 162 44.75 -21.15 -43.86
CA ALA A 162 44.76 -22.36 -44.68
C ALA A 162 44.98 -21.99 -46.17
N ALA A 163 45.63 -22.89 -46.92
CA ALA A 163 46.00 -22.72 -48.33
C ALA A 163 44.97 -23.44 -49.28
N PRO A 164 45.10 -23.42 -50.62
CA PRO A 164 44.15 -22.59 -51.38
C PRO A 164 43.38 -23.27 -52.54
N SER A 165 42.28 -22.61 -52.94
CA SER A 165 41.75 -22.48 -54.31
C SER A 165 41.12 -23.68 -55.05
N ALA A 166 39.78 -23.68 -55.16
CA ALA A 166 39.00 -23.72 -56.42
C ALA A 166 37.48 -23.74 -56.10
N ALA A 167 36.54 -23.13 -56.85
CA ALA A 167 36.57 -22.05 -57.85
C ALA A 167 35.13 -21.43 -57.97
N PHE A 168 34.99 -20.20 -58.48
CA PHE A 168 33.74 -19.42 -58.65
C PHE A 168 33.35 -19.28 -60.14
N PRO A 169 32.06 -19.09 -60.56
CA PRO A 169 31.18 -17.92 -60.22
C PRO A 169 29.65 -18.23 -60.10
N SER A 170 28.70 -17.29 -59.89
CA SER A 170 28.62 -16.05 -59.06
C SER A 170 27.21 -15.41 -59.10
N VAL A 171 26.77 -14.76 -58.00
CA VAL A 171 26.06 -13.45 -57.87
C VAL A 171 25.16 -12.96 -59.05
N PRO A 172 23.84 -12.71 -58.86
CA PRO A 172 23.31 -11.63 -57.99
C PRO A 172 22.01 -11.96 -57.19
N GLY A 173 21.54 -11.18 -56.21
CA GLY A 173 22.06 -9.94 -55.58
C GLY A 173 21.06 -9.37 -54.53
N THR A 174 21.50 -8.42 -53.69
CA THR A 174 20.75 -7.45 -52.83
C THR A 174 19.23 -7.64 -52.61
N ALA A 175 18.64 -7.58 -51.40
CA ALA A 175 18.91 -6.66 -50.28
C ALA A 175 18.20 -7.08 -48.97
N ALA A 176 18.53 -6.43 -47.85
CA ALA A 176 17.81 -6.54 -46.57
C ALA A 176 17.26 -5.19 -46.07
N PRO A 177 16.06 -5.19 -45.48
CA PRO A 177 15.75 -4.33 -44.33
C PRO A 177 15.13 -5.16 -43.18
N ARG A 178 15.74 -5.19 -41.99
CA ARG A 178 15.54 -4.24 -40.88
C ARG A 178 14.13 -4.24 -40.24
N ALA A 179 14.02 -4.95 -39.12
CA ALA A 179 13.36 -4.45 -37.90
C ALA A 179 14.45 -4.46 -36.80
N ARG A 180 14.85 -3.37 -36.13
CA ARG A 180 14.19 -2.17 -35.59
C ARG A 180 13.61 -2.35 -34.17
N THR A 181 14.49 -2.73 -33.24
CA THR A 181 14.31 -2.56 -31.80
C THR A 181 14.60 -1.11 -31.40
N GLN A 182 13.83 -0.52 -30.48
CA GLN A 182 14.20 0.74 -29.79
C GLN A 182 14.52 0.43 -28.32
N GLN A 183 15.69 0.86 -27.85
CA GLN A 183 16.10 0.78 -26.45
C GLN A 183 16.63 2.14 -25.93
N THR A 184 16.77 2.21 -24.60
CA THR A 184 16.80 3.44 -23.81
C THR A 184 18.19 4.03 -23.58
N GLY A 185 18.18 5.33 -23.24
CA GLY A 185 19.27 6.25 -22.92
C GLY A 185 19.86 5.99 -21.53
N ALA A 186 20.54 4.87 -21.32
CA ALA A 186 21.08 4.48 -20.02
C ALA A 186 22.61 4.66 -19.96
N THR A 187 23.11 5.46 -19.01
CA THR A 187 24.54 5.40 -18.64
C THR A 187 24.75 4.17 -17.76
N VAL A 188 25.61 3.25 -18.19
CA VAL A 188 25.87 1.97 -17.55
C VAL A 188 27.37 1.76 -17.41
N ARG A 189 27.83 1.36 -16.22
CA ARG A 189 29.25 1.12 -15.95
C ARG A 189 29.66 -0.26 -16.45
N GLY A 190 29.87 -0.35 -17.77
CA GLY A 190 30.20 -1.58 -18.48
C GLY A 190 31.66 -2.00 -18.33
N ARG A 191 31.95 -3.25 -18.73
CA ARG A 191 33.32 -3.78 -18.78
C ARG A 191 33.48 -4.65 -20.03
N ILE A 192 34.28 -4.19 -20.98
CA ILE A 192 34.72 -5.01 -22.12
C ILE A 192 35.56 -6.18 -21.58
N ALA A 193 35.43 -7.37 -22.16
CA ALA A 193 36.14 -8.56 -21.70
C ALA A 193 37.66 -8.32 -21.66
N GLY A 194 38.27 -8.51 -20.48
CA GLY A 194 39.70 -8.22 -20.24
C GLY A 194 40.07 -6.75 -20.01
N GLY A 195 39.13 -5.80 -20.12
CA GLY A 195 39.37 -4.37 -19.91
C GLY A 195 39.18 -3.87 -18.46
N PRO A 196 39.48 -2.58 -18.20
CA PRO A 196 38.94 -1.87 -17.04
C PRO A 196 37.42 -1.62 -17.19
N ALA A 197 36.75 -1.27 -16.10
CA ALA A 197 35.38 -0.77 -16.17
C ALA A 197 35.35 0.66 -16.73
N MET A 198 34.34 0.98 -17.54
CA MET A 198 34.14 2.30 -18.15
C MET A 198 32.65 2.65 -18.17
N ASP A 199 32.34 3.94 -18.20
CA ASP A 199 30.95 4.40 -18.28
C ASP A 199 30.53 4.47 -19.76
N VAL A 200 29.43 3.81 -20.10
CA VAL A 200 28.92 3.60 -21.48
C VAL A 200 27.46 4.02 -21.54
N VAL A 201 27.10 4.91 -22.47
CA VAL A 201 25.73 5.40 -22.67
C VAL A 201 25.04 4.58 -23.75
N VAL A 202 24.16 3.65 -23.40
CA VAL A 202 23.24 3.05 -24.38
C VAL A 202 22.22 4.10 -24.79
N ALA A 203 21.93 4.25 -26.09
CA ALA A 203 20.90 5.15 -26.61
C ALA A 203 20.37 4.67 -27.98
N GLY A 204 19.06 4.80 -28.22
CA GLY A 204 18.44 4.54 -29.54
C GLY A 204 18.39 3.08 -30.00
N GLY A 205 19.00 2.15 -29.25
CA GLY A 205 19.23 0.76 -29.65
C GLY A 205 20.70 0.33 -29.50
N SER A 206 21.62 1.30 -29.44
CA SER A 206 23.07 1.09 -29.60
C SER A 206 23.83 1.56 -28.37
N ALA A 207 24.96 0.92 -28.04
CA ALA A 207 25.82 1.35 -26.93
C ALA A 207 26.72 2.55 -27.37
N TYR A 208 27.20 3.41 -26.47
CA TYR A 208 28.10 4.53 -26.81
C TYR A 208 29.20 4.69 -25.74
N ALA A 209 30.48 4.54 -26.09
CA ALA A 209 31.59 4.63 -25.13
C ALA A 209 32.22 6.04 -25.06
N ASP A 210 32.94 6.30 -23.97
CA ASP A 210 33.89 7.41 -23.89
C ASP A 210 35.11 7.14 -24.81
N VAL A 211 35.41 8.13 -25.66
CA VAL A 211 36.44 8.03 -26.71
C VAL A 211 37.86 7.96 -26.12
N ALA A 212 38.14 8.68 -25.03
CA ALA A 212 39.47 8.69 -24.43
C ALA A 212 39.80 7.36 -23.76
N VAL A 213 38.81 6.72 -23.11
CA VAL A 213 38.97 5.38 -22.51
C VAL A 213 39.14 4.30 -23.59
N LEU A 214 38.38 4.38 -24.69
CA LEU A 214 38.46 3.44 -25.80
C LEU A 214 39.86 3.43 -26.46
N ILE A 215 40.42 4.61 -26.72
CA ILE A 215 41.78 4.79 -27.27
C ILE A 215 42.83 4.17 -26.32
N GLN A 216 42.73 4.41 -25.01
CA GLN A 216 43.66 3.87 -24.02
C GLN A 216 43.63 2.33 -23.89
N TRP A 217 42.54 1.68 -24.30
CA TRP A 217 42.41 0.22 -24.26
C TRP A 217 42.86 -0.42 -25.58
N LEU A 218 42.49 0.13 -26.74
CA LEU A 218 42.94 -0.34 -28.07
C LEU A 218 44.47 -0.30 -28.22
N ALA A 219 45.11 0.76 -27.72
CA ALA A 219 46.57 0.89 -27.72
C ALA A 219 47.29 -0.20 -26.89
N ARG A 220 46.63 -0.80 -25.90
CA ARG A 220 47.16 -1.94 -25.12
C ARG A 220 46.98 -3.28 -25.82
N ALA A 221 46.01 -3.37 -26.74
CA ALA A 221 45.74 -4.55 -27.56
C ALA A 221 46.59 -4.63 -28.84
N GLY A 222 47.56 -3.73 -29.02
CA GLY A 222 48.51 -3.72 -30.14
C GLY A 222 48.04 -2.98 -31.40
N TYR A 223 46.80 -2.49 -31.44
CA TYR A 223 46.24 -1.78 -32.59
C TYR A 223 46.74 -0.33 -32.64
N ARG A 224 47.42 0.04 -33.73
CA ARG A 224 48.03 1.37 -33.91
C ARG A 224 47.11 2.37 -34.61
N MET A 225 46.06 2.77 -33.89
CA MET A 225 45.23 3.92 -34.24
C MET A 225 45.96 5.24 -33.93
N VAL A 226 46.17 6.11 -34.94
CA VAL A 226 46.66 7.51 -34.81
C VAL A 226 45.59 8.55 -35.21
N TRP A 227 45.14 9.41 -34.29
CA TRP A 227 44.17 10.47 -34.58
C TRP A 227 44.87 11.69 -35.21
N GLN A 228 44.70 11.89 -36.52
CA GLN A 228 45.11 13.11 -37.20
C GLN A 228 43.98 13.62 -38.08
N HIS A 229 43.59 14.89 -37.86
CA HIS A 229 42.57 15.61 -38.63
C HIS A 229 41.24 14.84 -38.84
N GLY A 230 40.98 13.83 -37.99
CA GLY A 230 39.79 12.99 -37.97
C GLY A 230 39.86 11.54 -38.55
N ARG A 231 41.00 10.93 -38.96
CA ARG A 231 41.04 9.67 -39.81
C ARG A 231 42.14 8.57 -39.50
N TRP A 232 42.13 7.33 -40.13
CA TRP A 232 42.97 6.05 -39.91
C TRP A 232 43.00 5.01 -41.17
N GLU A 233 43.00 3.60 -41.14
CA GLU A 233 42.54 2.59 -42.25
C GLU A 233 42.37 1.00 -41.99
N LEU A 234 41.36 0.19 -42.56
CA LEU A 234 41.21 -1.35 -42.82
C LEU A 234 39.78 -1.96 -43.36
N PRO A 235 39.55 -3.29 -43.78
CA PRO A 235 38.35 -3.87 -44.58
C PRO A 235 37.75 -5.40 -44.47
N VAL A 236 36.61 -5.78 -45.20
CA VAL A 236 36.08 -7.14 -45.80
C VAL A 236 34.89 -8.05 -45.19
N TRP A 237 33.95 -8.70 -46.01
CA TRP A 237 32.77 -9.66 -45.66
C TRP A 237 32.18 -10.66 -46.83
N PRO A 238 31.20 -11.65 -46.64
CA PRO A 238 30.82 -12.88 -47.52
C PRO A 238 29.34 -13.18 -48.11
N GLU A 239 28.84 -14.47 -48.33
CA GLU A 239 27.85 -15.02 -49.38
C GLU A 239 26.56 -15.94 -49.03
N VAL A 240 25.80 -16.53 -50.03
CA VAL A 240 24.40 -17.19 -50.02
C VAL A 240 24.20 -18.38 -51.04
N VAL A 241 23.12 -19.23 -50.98
CA VAL A 241 22.78 -20.37 -51.93
C VAL A 241 21.31 -20.35 -52.45
N ALA A 242 21.01 -21.01 -53.59
CA ALA A 242 19.71 -21.02 -54.30
C ALA A 242 18.99 -22.40 -54.40
N ASP A 243 17.73 -22.38 -54.86
CA ASP A 243 16.91 -23.51 -55.38
C ASP A 243 16.67 -24.74 -54.49
N GLY A 244 16.42 -24.53 -53.18
CA GLY A 244 15.97 -25.60 -52.28
C GLY A 244 14.49 -25.98 -52.42
N THR A 245 14.12 -27.14 -51.87
CA THR A 245 12.71 -27.57 -51.70
C THR A 245 12.57 -28.38 -50.42
N LEU A 246 11.56 -28.05 -49.62
CA LEU A 246 11.19 -28.75 -48.38
C LEU A 246 10.07 -29.76 -48.68
N ALA A 247 10.10 -30.93 -48.01
CA ALA A 247 9.06 -31.94 -48.10
C ALA A 247 8.71 -32.48 -46.72
N VAL A 248 7.40 -32.52 -46.38
CA VAL A 248 6.87 -33.07 -45.12
C VAL A 248 5.55 -33.79 -45.43
N ASP A 249 5.37 -35.01 -44.92
CA ASP A 249 4.15 -35.83 -45.05
C ASP A 249 3.52 -35.85 -46.45
N GLY A 250 4.36 -35.96 -47.48
CA GLY A 250 3.99 -36.00 -48.90
C GLY A 250 3.81 -34.64 -49.57
N VAL A 251 3.62 -33.55 -48.83
CA VAL A 251 3.52 -32.18 -49.33
C VAL A 251 4.93 -31.64 -49.63
N ARG A 252 5.11 -30.98 -50.78
CA ARG A 252 6.39 -30.39 -51.23
C ARG A 252 6.26 -28.89 -51.48
N THR A 253 7.19 -28.10 -50.94
CA THR A 253 7.16 -26.62 -51.00
C THR A 253 8.57 -26.06 -51.29
N PRO A 254 8.79 -25.30 -52.38
CA PRO A 254 10.09 -24.67 -52.69
C PRO A 254 10.56 -23.65 -51.63
N SER A 255 11.88 -23.45 -51.49
CA SER A 255 12.44 -22.42 -50.60
C SER A 255 13.92 -22.10 -50.85
N ALA A 256 14.33 -20.85 -50.66
CA ALA A 256 15.73 -20.42 -50.76
C ALA A 256 16.50 -20.73 -49.46
N LEU A 257 17.73 -21.24 -49.57
CA LEU A 257 18.50 -21.77 -48.44
C LEU A 257 19.82 -21.02 -48.27
N ILE A 258 20.12 -20.52 -47.08
CA ILE A 258 21.40 -19.83 -46.81
C ILE A 258 22.41 -20.85 -46.30
N ARG A 259 23.64 -20.86 -46.86
CA ARG A 259 24.78 -21.62 -46.33
C ARG A 259 25.75 -20.71 -45.60
N LEU A 260 25.77 -20.77 -44.27
CA LEU A 260 26.69 -20.00 -43.43
C LEU A 260 27.42 -20.96 -42.47
N GLY A 261 28.75 -20.92 -42.47
CA GLY A 261 29.56 -21.82 -41.63
C GLY A 261 29.35 -23.31 -41.93
N GLY A 262 29.03 -23.68 -43.17
CA GLY A 262 28.74 -25.06 -43.58
C GLY A 262 27.31 -25.55 -43.30
N HIS A 263 26.58 -24.91 -42.39
CA HIS A 263 25.18 -25.22 -42.11
C HIS A 263 24.24 -24.58 -43.13
N VAL A 264 23.10 -25.24 -43.39
CA VAL A 264 22.09 -24.84 -44.39
C VAL A 264 20.76 -24.60 -43.69
N PHE A 265 20.16 -23.43 -43.90
CA PHE A 265 18.98 -22.97 -43.14
C PHE A 265 17.72 -22.83 -44.01
N VAL A 266 16.58 -23.26 -43.50
CA VAL A 266 15.24 -23.16 -44.13
C VAL A 266 14.43 -21.99 -43.55
N PRO A 267 13.77 -21.17 -44.37
CA PRO A 267 12.76 -20.21 -43.94
C PRO A 267 11.56 -20.85 -43.22
N MET A 268 11.26 -20.36 -42.00
CA MET A 268 10.20 -20.91 -41.13
C MET A 268 8.80 -20.85 -41.78
N SER A 269 8.54 -19.85 -42.63
CA SER A 269 7.28 -19.71 -43.37
C SER A 269 6.99 -20.88 -44.31
N THR A 270 8.02 -21.48 -44.92
CA THR A 270 7.87 -22.71 -45.73
C THR A 270 7.46 -23.90 -44.88
N LEU A 271 8.02 -24.03 -43.66
CA LEU A 271 7.71 -25.13 -42.74
C LEU A 271 6.26 -25.07 -42.23
N MET A 272 5.77 -23.88 -41.93
CA MET A 272 4.36 -23.66 -41.52
C MET A 272 3.40 -24.01 -42.67
N ALA A 273 3.71 -23.60 -43.90
CA ALA A 273 2.88 -23.90 -45.07
C ALA A 273 2.81 -25.41 -45.39
N ALA A 274 3.88 -26.16 -45.09
CA ALA A 274 3.94 -27.60 -45.34
C ALA A 274 3.25 -28.47 -44.26
N THR A 275 3.03 -27.95 -43.04
CA THR A 275 2.56 -28.74 -41.89
C THR A 275 1.19 -28.33 -41.33
N GLY A 276 0.67 -27.15 -41.70
CA GLY A 276 -0.61 -26.64 -41.19
C GLY A 276 -0.60 -26.22 -39.71
N VAL A 277 0.53 -26.37 -39.01
CA VAL A 277 0.69 -25.97 -37.60
C VAL A 277 0.94 -24.47 -37.52
N ALA A 278 0.04 -23.75 -36.84
CA ALA A 278 0.14 -22.31 -36.61
C ALA A 278 1.17 -21.97 -35.51
N ALA A 279 2.46 -22.00 -35.86
CA ALA A 279 3.53 -21.50 -35.00
C ALA A 279 3.53 -19.96 -34.97
N GLY A 280 3.38 -19.36 -33.78
CA GLY A 280 3.41 -17.90 -33.61
C GLY A 280 4.68 -17.44 -32.91
N VAL A 281 5.40 -16.47 -33.50
CA VAL A 281 6.42 -15.71 -32.77
C VAL A 281 5.71 -14.63 -31.95
N ARG A 282 5.74 -14.74 -30.62
CA ARG A 282 5.20 -13.70 -29.73
C ARG A 282 6.08 -12.43 -29.76
N PRO A 283 5.56 -11.24 -29.38
CA PRO A 283 6.33 -9.99 -29.40
C PRO A 283 7.58 -9.94 -28.51
N ASP A 284 7.80 -10.95 -27.66
CA ASP A 284 8.99 -11.16 -26.84
C ASP A 284 10.09 -12.00 -27.55
N GLY A 285 9.82 -12.48 -28.76
CA GLY A 285 10.72 -13.31 -29.56
C GLY A 285 10.56 -14.83 -29.36
N ASN A 286 9.67 -15.27 -28.47
CA ASN A 286 9.45 -16.70 -28.23
C ASN A 286 8.55 -17.31 -29.32
N VAL A 287 8.96 -18.45 -29.89
CA VAL A 287 8.11 -19.28 -30.74
C VAL A 287 7.19 -20.10 -29.84
N VAL A 288 5.88 -19.98 -30.03
CA VAL A 288 4.87 -20.74 -29.28
C VAL A 288 4.05 -21.61 -30.23
N ILE A 289 3.87 -22.86 -29.82
CA ILE A 289 3.07 -23.90 -30.48
C ILE A 289 2.16 -24.45 -29.38
N ASP A 290 0.85 -24.24 -29.48
CA ASP A 290 -0.05 -24.22 -28.31
C ASP A 290 -1.30 -25.12 -28.48
N PRO A 291 -1.40 -26.26 -27.78
CA PRO A 291 -2.57 -27.12 -27.74
C PRO A 291 -3.38 -27.00 -26.43
N VAL A 292 -4.06 -25.85 -26.25
CA VAL A 292 -5.28 -25.61 -25.43
C VAL A 292 -5.41 -26.34 -24.06
N VAL A 293 -5.19 -25.62 -22.95
CA VAL A 293 -5.95 -25.70 -21.67
C VAL A 293 -5.84 -24.35 -20.93
N ASN A 294 -6.77 -24.04 -20.02
CA ASN A 294 -6.93 -22.76 -19.30
C ASN A 294 -6.87 -22.95 -17.77
N PRO A 295 -6.14 -22.11 -17.01
CA PRO A 295 -6.75 -21.48 -15.82
C PRO A 295 -6.33 -20.01 -15.58
N GLY A 296 -7.08 -19.30 -14.74
CA GLY A 296 -6.84 -17.88 -14.41
C GLY A 296 -6.34 -17.62 -12.98
N VAL A 297 -5.63 -16.51 -12.81
CA VAL A 297 -5.22 -15.90 -11.53
C VAL A 297 -5.54 -14.40 -11.58
N VAL A 298 -5.89 -13.81 -10.43
CA VAL A 298 -6.20 -12.37 -10.34
C VAL A 298 -4.93 -11.54 -10.49
N GLY A 299 -4.79 -10.83 -11.61
CA GLY A 299 -3.81 -9.76 -11.78
C GLY A 299 -4.26 -8.43 -11.14
N PRO A 300 -3.36 -7.46 -10.96
CA PRO A 300 -3.72 -6.14 -10.42
C PRO A 300 -4.80 -5.47 -11.30
N PRO A 301 -5.73 -4.70 -10.69
CA PRO A 301 -6.92 -4.23 -11.37
C PRO A 301 -6.59 -3.34 -12.58
N ALA A 302 -7.17 -3.69 -13.74
CA ALA A 302 -7.07 -2.88 -14.94
C ALA A 302 -7.61 -1.46 -14.67
N LYS A 303 -6.76 -0.45 -14.89
CA LYS A 303 -7.02 0.95 -14.53
C LYS A 303 -8.41 1.40 -15.02
N PRO A 304 -9.33 1.84 -14.12
CA PRO A 304 -10.72 2.09 -14.49
C PRO A 304 -10.88 3.12 -15.62
N ALA A 305 -11.44 2.69 -16.75
CA ALA A 305 -11.67 3.53 -17.91
C ALA A 305 -12.97 4.33 -17.74
N GLY A 306 -12.85 5.59 -17.30
CA GLY A 306 -13.95 6.54 -17.21
C GLY A 306 -14.03 7.26 -15.86
N SER A 307 -15.01 8.14 -15.76
CA SER A 307 -15.47 8.78 -14.53
C SER A 307 -16.90 9.25 -14.73
N PHE A 308 -17.75 9.18 -13.71
CA PHE A 308 -19.18 9.52 -13.85
C PHE A 308 -19.68 10.43 -12.74
N PRO A 309 -20.56 11.41 -13.05
CA PRO A 309 -21.18 12.24 -12.03
C PRO A 309 -22.16 11.39 -11.21
N VAL A 310 -22.18 11.63 -9.90
CA VAL A 310 -23.18 11.09 -8.97
C VAL A 310 -23.78 12.26 -8.21
N SER A 311 -25.11 12.34 -8.22
CA SER A 311 -25.87 13.35 -7.48
C SER A 311 -26.97 12.70 -6.67
N GLY A 312 -27.43 13.37 -5.63
CA GLY A 312 -28.43 12.80 -4.75
C GLY A 312 -28.81 13.69 -3.58
N ARG A 313 -29.54 13.11 -2.64
CA ARG A 313 -30.01 13.80 -1.44
C ARG A 313 -30.07 12.86 -0.23
N VAL A 314 -29.55 13.30 0.89
CA VAL A 314 -29.81 12.67 2.19
C VAL A 314 -31.22 13.05 2.65
N ALA A 315 -32.07 12.07 2.87
CA ALA A 315 -33.43 12.23 3.37
C ALA A 315 -33.42 12.73 4.82
N GLY A 316 -34.41 13.54 5.18
CA GLY A 316 -34.57 14.09 6.54
C GLY A 316 -33.59 15.21 6.93
N VAL A 317 -32.41 15.31 6.29
CA VAL A 317 -31.43 16.37 6.60
C VAL A 317 -31.95 17.74 6.19
N ARG A 318 -31.85 18.68 7.15
CA ARG A 318 -32.10 20.13 6.99
C ARG A 318 -31.01 20.99 7.66
N THR A 319 -29.88 20.37 8.00
CA THR A 319 -28.80 20.96 8.80
C THR A 319 -27.47 20.91 8.03
N PRO A 320 -26.62 21.95 8.12
CA PRO A 320 -25.26 21.91 7.58
C PRO A 320 -24.42 20.79 8.21
N GLY A 321 -23.35 20.38 7.52
CA GLY A 321 -22.33 19.47 8.07
C GLY A 321 -22.61 17.97 7.88
N ALA A 322 -23.69 17.59 7.19
CA ALA A 322 -23.84 16.22 6.71
C ALA A 322 -22.79 15.89 5.63
N LYS A 323 -22.35 14.62 5.58
CA LYS A 323 -21.38 14.12 4.58
C LYS A 323 -21.85 12.79 4.00
N VAL A 324 -21.32 12.42 2.86
CA VAL A 324 -21.67 11.19 2.13
C VAL A 324 -20.37 10.50 1.71
N ALA A 325 -20.22 9.22 2.01
CA ALA A 325 -19.04 8.43 1.67
C ALA A 325 -19.33 7.47 0.51
N PHE A 326 -18.34 7.27 -0.36
CA PHE A 326 -18.39 6.33 -1.48
C PHE A 326 -17.15 5.43 -1.49
N VAL A 327 -17.33 4.13 -1.72
CA VAL A 327 -16.24 3.25 -2.16
C VAL A 327 -16.18 3.29 -3.69
N THR A 328 -15.01 3.59 -4.24
CA THR A 328 -14.77 3.66 -5.69
C THR A 328 -14.54 2.28 -6.32
N ALA A 329 -14.49 2.19 -7.66
CA ALA A 329 -14.22 0.94 -8.36
C ALA A 329 -12.84 0.31 -8.03
N ASP A 330 -11.90 1.12 -7.56
CA ASP A 330 -10.56 0.74 -7.06
C ASP A 330 -10.51 0.59 -5.52
N GLY A 331 -11.65 0.47 -4.85
CA GLY A 331 -11.74 0.13 -3.42
C GLY A 331 -11.41 1.26 -2.44
N ARG A 332 -11.26 2.50 -2.92
CA ARG A 332 -10.87 3.67 -2.12
C ARG A 332 -12.09 4.40 -1.58
N LEU A 333 -12.00 4.93 -0.38
CA LEU A 333 -13.08 5.71 0.23
C LEU A 333 -12.98 7.20 -0.15
N LEU A 334 -14.10 7.78 -0.59
CA LEU A 334 -14.23 9.20 -0.93
C LEU A 334 -15.38 9.83 -0.14
N THR A 335 -15.07 10.79 0.71
CA THR A 335 -16.07 11.58 1.45
C THR A 335 -16.40 12.89 0.74
N VAL A 336 -17.69 13.20 0.62
CA VAL A 336 -18.26 14.37 -0.07
C VAL A 336 -19.15 15.14 0.91
N PRO A 337 -19.02 16.47 1.06
CA PRO A 337 -19.94 17.26 1.88
C PRO A 337 -21.32 17.37 1.21
N ALA A 338 -22.39 17.32 2.00
CA ALA A 338 -23.73 17.65 1.56
C ALA A 338 -24.07 19.11 1.91
N ALA A 339 -24.87 19.75 1.05
CA ALA A 339 -25.47 21.05 1.33
C ALA A 339 -26.52 20.94 2.46
N ALA A 340 -26.90 22.09 3.04
CA ALA A 340 -27.82 22.14 4.19
C ALA A 340 -29.23 21.60 3.90
N ASP A 341 -29.63 21.48 2.64
CA ASP A 341 -30.89 20.85 2.20
C ASP A 341 -30.76 19.32 2.01
N GLY A 342 -29.58 18.75 2.29
CA GLY A 342 -29.23 17.35 2.11
C GLY A 342 -28.68 16.99 0.73
N ARG A 343 -28.63 17.90 -0.25
CA ARG A 343 -28.15 17.59 -1.62
C ARG A 343 -26.64 17.43 -1.69
N PHE A 344 -26.17 16.56 -2.57
CA PHE A 344 -24.74 16.39 -2.89
C PHE A 344 -24.53 16.16 -4.39
N HIS A 345 -23.33 16.47 -4.86
CA HIS A 345 -22.85 16.18 -6.22
C HIS A 345 -21.35 15.88 -6.17
N THR A 346 -20.91 14.81 -6.84
CA THR A 346 -19.51 14.41 -6.98
C THR A 346 -19.26 13.77 -8.35
N VAL A 347 -18.00 13.47 -8.67
CA VAL A 347 -17.63 12.64 -9.82
C VAL A 347 -16.79 11.47 -9.30
N LEU A 348 -17.25 10.24 -9.51
CA LEU A 348 -16.53 9.03 -9.11
C LEU A 348 -15.63 8.52 -10.26
N PRO A 349 -14.41 8.03 -9.97
CA PRO A 349 -13.57 7.37 -10.97
C PRO A 349 -14.13 6.00 -11.35
N GLY A 350 -13.90 5.59 -12.60
CA GLY A 350 -14.36 4.32 -13.16
C GLY A 350 -15.79 4.36 -13.73
N THR A 351 -16.46 3.20 -13.70
CA THR A 351 -17.80 3.00 -14.29
C THR A 351 -18.85 2.51 -13.27
N ARG A 352 -18.43 2.31 -12.01
CA ARG A 352 -19.25 1.87 -10.88
C ARG A 352 -18.66 2.43 -9.58
N GLY A 353 -19.46 2.44 -8.53
CA GLY A 353 -19.02 2.63 -7.15
C GLY A 353 -20.10 2.13 -6.19
N VAL A 354 -19.89 2.35 -4.90
CA VAL A 354 -20.88 2.09 -3.85
C VAL A 354 -21.02 3.33 -3.00
N LEU A 355 -22.25 3.81 -2.82
CA LEU A 355 -22.62 4.72 -1.74
C LEU A 355 -22.49 3.97 -0.41
N ALA A 356 -21.37 4.22 0.25
CA ALA A 356 -20.90 3.49 1.42
C ALA A 356 -21.78 3.80 2.64
N GLY A 357 -22.00 5.10 2.90
CA GLY A 357 -22.76 5.59 4.04
C GLY A 357 -22.90 7.11 4.07
N VAL A 358 -23.52 7.60 5.14
CA VAL A 358 -23.83 9.03 5.38
C VAL A 358 -23.49 9.42 6.81
N PHE A 359 -22.82 10.55 6.96
CA PHE A 359 -22.67 11.23 8.24
C PHE A 359 -23.78 12.26 8.42
N THR A 360 -24.39 12.30 9.61
CA THR A 360 -25.10 13.50 10.06
C THR A 360 -24.64 13.92 11.46
N PRO A 361 -24.66 15.21 11.82
CA PRO A 361 -24.32 15.67 13.17
C PRO A 361 -25.21 15.10 14.29
N ALA A 362 -26.36 14.50 13.95
CA ALA A 362 -27.27 13.86 14.91
C ALA A 362 -26.98 12.36 15.07
N SER A 363 -26.71 11.64 13.97
CA SER A 363 -26.57 10.18 13.99
C SER A 363 -25.13 9.67 14.09
N GLY A 364 -24.13 10.47 13.72
CA GLY A 364 -22.80 9.96 13.34
C GLY A 364 -22.80 9.36 11.92
N TRP A 365 -21.83 8.49 11.62
CA TRP A 365 -21.76 7.73 10.36
C TRP A 365 -22.72 6.54 10.37
N VAL A 366 -23.61 6.46 9.38
CA VAL A 366 -24.54 5.35 9.15
C VAL A 366 -24.28 4.78 7.76
N GLY A 367 -23.88 3.51 7.70
CA GLY A 367 -23.63 2.83 6.42
C GLY A 367 -24.92 2.49 5.67
N THR A 368 -24.79 2.27 4.36
CA THR A 368 -25.92 2.12 3.42
C THR A 368 -25.71 1.05 2.34
N GLY A 369 -24.47 0.82 1.89
CA GLY A 369 -24.14 -0.27 0.94
C GLY A 369 -24.87 -0.22 -0.42
N VAL A 370 -25.22 0.97 -0.93
CA VAL A 370 -26.04 1.12 -2.16
C VAL A 370 -25.14 1.23 -3.40
N PRO A 371 -25.21 0.32 -4.39
CA PRO A 371 -24.44 0.45 -5.63
C PRO A 371 -24.81 1.72 -6.42
N VAL A 372 -23.82 2.35 -7.06
CA VAL A 372 -24.01 3.53 -7.94
C VAL A 372 -23.30 3.34 -9.28
N SER A 373 -23.91 3.87 -10.35
CA SER A 373 -23.48 3.69 -11.74
C SER A 373 -23.94 4.86 -12.63
N PRO A 374 -23.34 5.08 -13.82
CA PRO A 374 -23.70 6.16 -14.75
C PRO A 374 -25.18 6.17 -15.20
N SER A 375 -25.88 5.04 -15.07
CA SER A 375 -27.30 4.87 -15.42
C SER A 375 -28.25 5.16 -14.26
N GLN A 376 -27.76 5.32 -13.02
CA GLN A 376 -28.58 5.75 -11.89
C GLN A 376 -28.57 7.28 -11.81
N GLY A 377 -29.78 7.86 -11.75
CA GLY A 377 -29.97 9.31 -11.63
C GLY A 377 -29.70 9.81 -10.20
N GLN A 378 -30.65 10.56 -9.63
CA GLN A 378 -30.51 11.04 -8.25
C GLN A 378 -30.68 9.90 -7.24
N VAL A 379 -29.67 9.71 -6.39
CA VAL A 379 -29.71 8.74 -5.30
C VAL A 379 -30.31 9.39 -4.05
N THR A 380 -31.41 8.85 -3.54
CA THR A 380 -31.96 9.27 -2.24
C THR A 380 -31.47 8.35 -1.14
N VAL A 381 -30.95 8.92 -0.04
CA VAL A 381 -30.27 8.16 1.01
C VAL A 381 -30.99 8.30 2.34
N ASN A 382 -31.34 7.19 2.99
CA ASN A 382 -31.99 7.21 4.30
C ASN A 382 -30.92 7.12 5.42
N PRO A 383 -30.81 8.07 6.35
CA PRO A 383 -29.84 8.03 7.46
C PRO A 383 -30.27 7.11 8.63
N GLN A 384 -31.24 6.21 8.42
CA GLN A 384 -31.60 5.15 9.37
C GLN A 384 -30.75 3.90 9.09
N PRO A 385 -30.13 3.27 10.11
CA PRO A 385 -29.33 2.07 9.92
C PRO A 385 -30.21 0.89 9.51
N ALA A 386 -30.13 0.51 8.23
CA ALA A 386 -30.57 -0.81 7.81
C ALA A 386 -29.57 -1.86 8.33
N LEU A 387 -30.03 -3.02 8.79
CA LEU A 387 -29.13 -4.11 9.14
C LEU A 387 -28.85 -5.02 7.94
N ALA A 388 -27.60 -5.45 7.87
CA ALA A 388 -27.11 -6.57 7.10
C ALA A 388 -26.92 -7.79 8.01
N ARG A 389 -27.36 -8.96 7.56
CA ARG A 389 -26.88 -10.25 8.07
C ARG A 389 -25.80 -10.74 7.12
N ILE A 390 -24.57 -10.85 7.61
CA ILE A 390 -23.44 -11.38 6.85
C ILE A 390 -23.26 -12.84 7.24
N SER A 391 -23.13 -13.70 6.24
CA SER A 391 -22.85 -15.13 6.42
C SER A 391 -21.85 -15.62 5.38
N GLY A 392 -20.87 -16.39 5.81
CA GLY A 392 -19.86 -16.96 4.92
C GLY A 392 -19.19 -18.18 5.53
N ARG A 393 -18.09 -18.61 4.91
CA ARG A 393 -17.31 -19.75 5.37
C ARG A 393 -15.81 -19.46 5.24
N LEU A 394 -15.08 -19.58 6.34
CA LEU A 394 -13.61 -19.58 6.33
C LEU A 394 -13.10 -20.94 5.85
N VAL A 395 -12.14 -20.94 4.94
CA VAL A 395 -11.57 -22.14 4.31
C VAL A 395 -10.06 -22.03 4.27
N TRP A 396 -9.36 -23.03 4.79
CA TRP A 396 -7.89 -23.07 4.81
C TRP A 396 -7.31 -23.20 3.40
N SER A 397 -6.42 -22.28 3.01
CA SER A 397 -5.80 -22.27 1.68
C SER A 397 -4.48 -23.06 1.62
N GLY A 398 -4.42 -24.23 2.26
CA GLY A 398 -3.29 -25.16 2.16
C GLY A 398 -3.52 -26.51 2.83
N GLY A 399 -2.72 -27.51 2.46
CA GLY A 399 -2.83 -28.89 2.94
C GLY A 399 -2.41 -29.14 4.39
N ASN A 400 -1.92 -28.11 5.11
CA ASN A 400 -1.45 -28.19 6.50
C ASN A 400 -2.61 -28.29 7.53
N ALA A 401 -3.57 -29.18 7.28
CA ALA A 401 -4.67 -29.45 8.21
C ALA A 401 -4.20 -29.87 9.62
N ALA A 402 -3.00 -30.47 9.72
CA ALA A 402 -2.40 -30.89 10.98
C ALA A 402 -2.25 -29.78 12.03
N ALA A 403 -2.12 -28.51 11.60
CA ALA A 403 -1.98 -27.36 12.51
C ALA A 403 -3.30 -26.89 13.14
N VAL A 404 -4.45 -27.46 12.73
CA VAL A 404 -5.80 -26.96 13.08
C VAL A 404 -6.67 -28.04 13.75
N GLY A 405 -6.16 -29.26 13.87
CA GLY A 405 -6.90 -30.42 14.36
C GLY A 405 -7.39 -31.34 13.23
N ALA A 406 -8.42 -32.16 13.51
CA ALA A 406 -8.88 -33.16 12.55
C ALA A 406 -9.37 -32.51 11.24
N ALA A 407 -9.00 -33.11 10.10
CA ALA A 407 -9.01 -32.45 8.80
C ALA A 407 -10.35 -31.80 8.43
N GLY A 408 -10.39 -30.46 8.49
CA GLY A 408 -11.53 -29.63 8.09
C GLY A 408 -12.39 -29.08 9.23
N THR A 409 -12.12 -29.39 10.51
CA THR A 409 -12.77 -28.72 11.64
C THR A 409 -12.01 -27.50 12.12
N TRP A 410 -12.73 -26.40 12.38
CA TRP A 410 -12.19 -25.22 13.07
C TRP A 410 -12.18 -25.42 14.60
N PRO A 411 -11.15 -24.93 15.32
CA PRO A 411 -11.08 -25.00 16.78
C PRO A 411 -12.26 -24.30 17.46
N ALA A 412 -12.67 -24.84 18.62
CA ALA A 412 -13.60 -24.13 19.50
C ALA A 412 -12.95 -22.85 20.04
N GLY A 413 -13.72 -21.77 20.10
CA GLY A 413 -13.22 -20.46 20.53
C GLY A 413 -12.63 -19.59 19.41
N CYS A 414 -12.55 -20.07 18.16
CA CYS A 414 -12.18 -19.20 17.03
C CYS A 414 -13.18 -18.06 16.84
N VAL A 415 -12.66 -16.84 16.68
CA VAL A 415 -13.45 -15.61 16.48
C VAL A 415 -13.06 -15.00 15.15
N LEU A 416 -14.04 -14.70 14.30
CA LEU A 416 -13.87 -13.82 13.14
C LEU A 416 -14.20 -12.39 13.57
N ASP A 417 -13.32 -11.44 13.27
CA ASP A 417 -13.63 -10.02 13.35
C ASP A 417 -13.94 -9.41 11.98
N LEU A 418 -14.80 -8.38 12.00
CA LEU A 418 -15.24 -7.62 10.86
C LEU A 418 -15.20 -6.12 11.20
N ARG A 419 -14.20 -5.41 10.68
CA ARG A 419 -14.00 -3.96 10.89
C ARG A 419 -14.76 -3.15 9.84
N SER A 420 -15.32 -1.99 10.19
CA SER A 420 -16.01 -1.11 9.23
C SER A 420 -15.15 0.04 8.70
N ASP A 421 -15.04 0.17 7.37
CA ASP A 421 -14.30 1.24 6.68
C ASP A 421 -14.85 2.67 6.99
N LEU A 422 -16.05 2.79 7.57
CA LEU A 422 -16.70 4.08 7.87
C LEU A 422 -16.56 4.57 9.30
N THR A 423 -16.42 3.65 10.25
CA THR A 423 -16.42 3.93 11.69
C THR A 423 -15.19 3.37 12.40
N HIS A 424 -14.57 2.32 11.86
CA HIS A 424 -13.73 1.37 12.61
C HIS A 424 -14.50 0.75 13.78
N ALA A 425 -15.78 0.47 13.57
CA ALA A 425 -16.49 -0.49 14.39
C ALA A 425 -16.03 -1.91 14.05
N HIS A 426 -15.45 -2.58 15.05
CA HIS A 426 -15.17 -4.02 15.06
C HIS A 426 -16.44 -4.77 15.50
N TYR A 427 -16.65 -5.95 14.90
CA TYR A 427 -17.87 -6.74 15.03
C TYR A 427 -17.53 -8.24 15.01
N THR A 428 -17.15 -8.76 16.18
CA THR A 428 -16.74 -10.16 16.37
C THR A 428 -17.90 -11.16 16.27
N THR A 429 -17.65 -12.34 15.69
CA THR A 429 -18.52 -13.52 15.78
C THR A 429 -17.72 -14.80 15.98
N ALA A 430 -18.25 -15.74 16.76
CA ALA A 430 -17.68 -17.09 16.83
C ALA A 430 -17.76 -17.79 15.46
N VAL A 431 -16.67 -18.46 15.07
CA VAL A 431 -16.60 -19.34 13.90
C VAL A 431 -17.05 -20.74 14.33
N ARG A 432 -17.97 -21.35 13.58
CA ARG A 432 -18.43 -22.72 13.86
C ARG A 432 -17.39 -23.74 13.41
N ALA A 433 -17.45 -24.95 13.96
CA ALA A 433 -16.53 -26.03 13.64
C ALA A 433 -16.46 -26.39 12.14
N ASP A 434 -17.47 -26.09 11.32
CA ASP A 434 -17.43 -26.29 9.87
C ASP A 434 -16.77 -25.11 9.10
N GLY A 435 -16.33 -24.07 9.80
CA GLY A 435 -15.84 -22.80 9.26
C GLY A 435 -16.92 -21.78 8.95
N SER A 436 -18.21 -22.09 9.15
CA SER A 436 -19.29 -21.14 8.89
C SER A 436 -19.39 -20.07 9.97
N TYR A 437 -19.70 -18.84 9.56
CA TYR A 437 -19.93 -17.71 10.47
C TYR A 437 -21.25 -17.00 10.12
N THR A 438 -21.83 -16.28 11.08
CA THR A 438 -23.05 -15.50 10.85
C THR A 438 -23.14 -14.34 11.84
N LEU A 439 -23.16 -13.11 11.31
CA LEU A 439 -23.09 -11.87 12.07
C LEU A 439 -24.21 -10.92 11.62
N GLN A 440 -24.60 -9.97 12.48
CA GLN A 440 -25.47 -8.85 12.10
C GLN A 440 -24.76 -7.53 12.39
N VAL A 441 -24.70 -6.67 11.37
CA VAL A 441 -24.06 -5.34 11.38
C VAL A 441 -24.92 -4.34 10.63
N PRO A 442 -24.70 -3.01 10.73
CA PRO A 442 -25.28 -2.06 9.79
C PRO A 442 -24.95 -2.41 8.33
N ALA A 443 -25.79 -2.06 7.36
CA ALA A 443 -25.37 -2.05 5.95
C ALA A 443 -24.18 -1.09 5.78
N GLY A 444 -23.27 -1.34 4.82
CA GLY A 444 -22.05 -0.54 4.65
C GLY A 444 -20.89 -1.33 4.03
N PRO A 445 -19.73 -0.70 3.79
CA PRO A 445 -18.48 -1.39 3.53
C PRO A 445 -17.89 -1.95 4.84
N TYR A 446 -17.20 -3.07 4.72
CA TYR A 446 -16.48 -3.74 5.81
C TYR A 446 -15.24 -4.44 5.30
N GLU A 447 -14.31 -4.69 6.19
CA GLU A 447 -13.18 -5.58 6.03
C GLU A 447 -13.34 -6.80 6.95
N LEU A 448 -13.22 -8.00 6.39
CA LEU A 448 -12.90 -9.19 7.17
C LEU A 448 -11.46 -8.98 7.66
N TRP A 449 -11.33 -8.56 8.92
CA TRP A 449 -10.10 -7.97 9.44
C TRP A 449 -9.11 -9.05 9.84
N ALA A 450 -9.46 -9.85 10.85
CA ALA A 450 -8.68 -10.99 11.32
C ALA A 450 -9.58 -12.17 11.70
N VAL A 451 -8.98 -13.35 11.81
CA VAL A 451 -9.55 -14.49 12.53
C VAL A 451 -8.61 -14.91 13.65
N ARG A 452 -9.10 -14.89 14.90
CA ARG A 452 -8.35 -15.37 16.06
C ARG A 452 -8.38 -16.89 16.12
N VAL A 453 -7.21 -17.50 16.11
CA VAL A 453 -7.01 -18.96 16.08
C VAL A 453 -5.96 -19.33 17.12
N HIS A 454 -6.37 -20.08 18.14
CA HIS A 454 -5.53 -20.44 19.30
C HIS A 454 -4.90 -19.27 20.07
N GLY A 455 -5.38 -18.04 19.88
CA GLY A 455 -4.89 -16.82 20.53
C GLY A 455 -4.28 -15.81 19.55
N ALA A 456 -3.67 -16.29 18.46
CA ALA A 456 -3.08 -15.45 17.42
C ALA A 456 -4.13 -14.94 16.41
N ASP A 457 -4.01 -13.69 15.98
CA ASP A 457 -4.89 -13.07 14.99
C ASP A 457 -4.34 -13.15 13.57
N VAL A 458 -4.96 -13.97 12.73
CA VAL A 458 -4.58 -14.11 11.32
C VAL A 458 -5.33 -13.08 10.48
N PHE A 459 -4.68 -11.98 10.13
CA PHE A 459 -5.25 -10.92 9.31
C PHE A 459 -5.61 -11.41 7.90
N LEU A 460 -6.82 -11.06 7.44
CA LEU A 460 -7.42 -11.54 6.19
C LEU A 460 -7.54 -10.45 5.12
N GLY A 461 -7.68 -9.18 5.51
CA GLY A 461 -7.71 -8.02 4.61
C GLY A 461 -8.80 -8.03 3.53
N GLN A 462 -9.83 -8.87 3.65
CA GLN A 462 -10.83 -9.03 2.59
C GLN A 462 -11.97 -8.02 2.75
N ARG A 463 -11.89 -6.91 2.01
CA ARG A 463 -12.99 -5.94 1.90
C ARG A 463 -14.22 -6.52 1.19
N ILE A 464 -15.39 -6.21 1.75
CA ILE A 464 -16.73 -6.62 1.31
C ILE A 464 -17.70 -5.44 1.43
N VAL A 465 -18.88 -5.55 0.80
CA VAL A 465 -19.98 -4.58 0.96
C VAL A 465 -21.23 -5.32 1.39
N ALA A 466 -21.78 -4.95 2.53
CA ALA A 466 -22.99 -5.50 3.09
C ALA A 466 -24.20 -4.61 2.77
N GLY A 467 -25.10 -5.10 1.92
CA GLY A 467 -26.40 -4.46 1.66
C GLY A 467 -27.41 -4.77 2.77
N ALA A 468 -28.56 -4.09 2.76
CA ALA A 468 -29.65 -4.41 3.68
C ALA A 468 -30.18 -5.85 3.45
N GLY A 469 -30.40 -6.60 4.53
CA GLY A 469 -30.86 -8.00 4.46
C GLY A 469 -29.72 -9.02 4.47
N ALA A 470 -29.90 -10.17 3.81
CA ALA A 470 -28.93 -11.27 3.84
C ALA A 470 -27.83 -11.11 2.78
N ASN A 471 -26.57 -11.21 3.20
CA ASN A 471 -25.38 -11.10 2.37
C ASN A 471 -24.56 -12.39 2.53
N HIS A 472 -24.35 -13.11 1.43
CA HIS A 472 -23.49 -14.29 1.44
C HIS A 472 -22.09 -13.92 0.94
N VAL A 473 -21.11 -13.92 1.84
CA VAL A 473 -19.69 -13.94 1.47
C VAL A 473 -19.32 -15.38 1.11
N GLY A 474 -18.62 -15.57 -0.01
CA GLY A 474 -18.17 -16.89 -0.45
C GLY A 474 -17.13 -17.54 0.49
N ALA A 475 -16.50 -18.61 0.02
CA ALA A 475 -15.34 -19.19 0.69
C ALA A 475 -14.24 -18.12 0.84
N THR A 476 -13.96 -17.75 2.09
CA THR A 476 -12.91 -16.81 2.48
C THR A 476 -11.63 -17.62 2.69
N PRO A 477 -10.59 -17.50 1.82
CA PRO A 477 -9.35 -18.24 1.99
C PRO A 477 -8.56 -17.66 3.16
N VAL A 478 -8.32 -18.45 4.20
CA VAL A 478 -7.40 -18.09 5.28
C VAL A 478 -6.01 -18.63 4.92
N PRO A 479 -4.94 -17.80 4.90
CA PRO A 479 -3.60 -18.21 4.48
C PRO A 479 -3.10 -19.47 5.21
N PRO A 480 -2.25 -20.30 4.59
CA PRO A 480 -1.63 -21.42 5.28
C PRO A 480 -0.44 -20.95 6.12
N ALA A 481 -0.33 -21.48 7.34
CA ALA A 481 0.90 -21.39 8.12
C ALA A 481 2.09 -21.97 7.35
N PRO A 482 3.26 -21.30 7.31
CA PRO A 482 4.50 -21.84 6.75
C PRO A 482 4.93 -23.08 7.52
N SER A 483 5.64 -23.99 6.84
CA SER A 483 6.16 -25.22 7.46
C SER A 483 7.56 -25.05 8.07
N GLY A 484 7.93 -23.83 8.48
CA GLY A 484 9.27 -23.47 8.94
C GLY A 484 9.37 -21.99 9.35
N PRO A 485 10.55 -21.55 9.84
CA PRO A 485 10.73 -20.27 10.53
C PRO A 485 10.77 -19.03 9.61
N VAL A 486 10.28 -19.14 8.36
CA VAL A 486 10.28 -18.02 7.40
C VAL A 486 8.97 -17.99 6.62
N TYR A 487 8.28 -16.86 6.67
CA TYR A 487 7.19 -16.48 5.77
C TYR A 487 7.71 -15.48 4.71
N ARG A 488 7.07 -15.46 3.53
CA ARG A 488 7.40 -14.52 2.45
C ARG A 488 6.12 -13.99 1.84
N SER A 489 5.98 -12.67 1.86
CA SER A 489 4.86 -11.95 1.25
C SER A 489 5.27 -11.44 -0.14
N ALA A 490 4.58 -10.43 -0.69
CA ALA A 490 4.98 -9.81 -1.95
C ALA A 490 6.15 -8.81 -1.76
N HIS A 491 6.26 -8.23 -0.58
CA HIS A 491 7.15 -7.10 -0.28
C HIS A 491 8.01 -7.28 0.98
N ALA A 492 7.81 -8.36 1.75
CA ALA A 492 8.61 -8.68 2.94
C ALA A 492 9.04 -10.15 3.04
N VAL A 493 10.07 -10.37 3.88
CA VAL A 493 10.60 -11.66 4.31
C VAL A 493 10.53 -11.68 5.83
N VAL A 494 9.57 -12.41 6.40
CA VAL A 494 9.33 -12.44 7.85
C VAL A 494 9.99 -13.70 8.41
N ALA A 495 10.88 -13.55 9.40
CA ALA A 495 11.68 -14.65 9.95
C ALA A 495 11.56 -14.71 11.48
N ALA A 496 11.42 -15.93 12.02
CA ALA A 496 11.49 -16.19 13.45
C ALA A 496 12.95 -16.29 13.90
N GLN A 497 13.34 -15.47 14.87
CA GLN A 497 14.70 -15.49 15.45
C GLN A 497 14.85 -16.42 16.66
N ASP A 498 13.74 -16.87 17.24
CA ASP A 498 13.72 -17.88 18.30
C ASP A 498 12.61 -18.92 18.09
N SER A 499 12.58 -19.95 18.95
CA SER A 499 11.64 -21.07 18.84
C SER A 499 10.26 -20.83 19.50
N GLY A 500 10.01 -19.67 20.09
CA GLY A 500 8.71 -19.31 20.64
C GLY A 500 7.75 -18.77 19.58
N VAL A 501 8.29 -18.12 18.55
CA VAL A 501 7.51 -17.56 17.43
C VAL A 501 6.84 -18.68 16.64
N SER A 502 5.51 -18.65 16.58
CA SER A 502 4.77 -19.65 15.83
C SER A 502 4.72 -19.31 14.33
N PRO A 503 4.50 -20.32 13.47
CA PRO A 503 4.19 -20.08 12.06
C PRO A 503 3.02 -19.12 11.80
N TRP A 504 2.05 -19.01 12.72
CA TRP A 504 0.92 -18.10 12.54
C TRP A 504 1.34 -16.65 12.72
N ASP A 505 2.20 -16.36 13.68
CA ASP A 505 2.67 -15.00 13.96
C ASP A 505 3.43 -14.43 12.75
N LEU A 506 4.28 -15.26 12.10
CA LEU A 506 4.96 -14.90 10.85
C LEU A 506 4.01 -14.53 9.70
N VAL A 507 2.84 -15.18 9.63
CA VAL A 507 1.78 -14.83 8.65
C VAL A 507 1.09 -13.54 9.05
N SER A 508 0.77 -13.36 10.34
CA SER A 508 0.09 -12.19 10.88
C SER A 508 0.90 -10.92 10.71
N ILE A 509 2.17 -10.93 11.11
CA ILE A 509 3.15 -9.85 10.88
C ILE A 509 3.29 -9.54 9.39
N GLY A 510 3.40 -10.57 8.53
CA GLY A 510 3.49 -10.38 7.08
C GLY A 510 2.24 -9.76 6.46
N SER A 511 1.04 -10.11 6.96
CA SER A 511 -0.24 -9.53 6.53
C SER A 511 -0.43 -8.09 7.00
N LEU A 512 0.00 -7.76 8.23
CA LEU A 512 0.06 -6.37 8.71
C LEU A 512 0.95 -5.51 7.83
N PHE A 513 2.16 -6.00 7.52
CA PHE A 513 3.10 -5.29 6.65
C PHE A 513 2.53 -5.05 5.25
N GLU A 514 1.92 -6.05 4.60
CA GLU A 514 1.32 -5.88 3.28
C GLU A 514 0.17 -4.86 3.25
N ARG A 515 -0.51 -4.60 4.38
CA ARG A 515 -1.46 -3.50 4.50
C ARG A 515 -0.76 -2.15 4.61
N ALA A 516 0.11 -1.98 5.61
CA ALA A 516 0.86 -0.74 5.83
C ALA A 516 1.59 -0.27 4.55
N TYR A 517 2.31 -1.20 3.93
CA TYR A 517 3.12 -1.00 2.73
C TYR A 517 2.38 -0.30 1.58
N ALA A 518 1.08 -0.60 1.37
CA ALA A 518 0.31 -0.05 0.28
C ALA A 518 -0.06 1.43 0.47
N ASP A 519 -0.37 1.84 1.70
CA ASP A 519 -0.82 3.18 2.03
C ASP A 519 0.36 4.14 2.31
N ASP A 520 1.43 3.67 2.95
CA ASP A 520 2.67 4.45 3.10
C ASP A 520 3.33 4.74 1.76
N LEU A 521 3.27 3.81 0.81
CA LEU A 521 3.64 4.04 -0.58
C LEU A 521 2.82 5.17 -1.23
N ALA A 522 1.54 5.26 -0.91
CA ALA A 522 0.62 6.25 -1.47
C ALA A 522 0.82 7.63 -0.82
N ALA A 523 1.15 7.68 0.48
CA ALA A 523 1.42 8.90 1.22
C ALA A 523 2.81 9.49 0.92
N THR A 524 3.85 8.67 0.95
CA THR A 524 5.26 9.11 0.81
C THR A 524 5.71 9.27 -0.66
N GLY A 525 5.20 8.39 -1.54
CA GLY A 525 5.74 8.18 -2.88
C GLY A 525 7.19 7.65 -2.89
N ILE A 526 7.69 7.14 -1.76
CA ILE A 526 9.01 6.51 -1.61
C ILE A 526 8.84 5.00 -1.80
N ARG A 527 9.84 4.31 -2.37
CA ARG A 527 9.83 2.85 -2.54
C ARG A 527 11.11 2.26 -1.98
N PRO A 528 11.06 1.20 -1.16
CA PRO A 528 12.27 0.48 -0.78
C PRO A 528 12.89 -0.18 -2.03
N ALA A 529 14.21 -0.32 -2.04
CA ALA A 529 14.94 -0.84 -3.19
C ALA A 529 14.91 -2.38 -3.30
N LEU A 530 14.62 -3.06 -2.20
CA LEU A 530 14.48 -4.51 -2.01
C LEU A 530 13.27 -4.78 -1.11
N PRO A 531 12.79 -6.03 -0.99
CA PRO A 531 11.84 -6.42 0.05
C PRO A 531 12.41 -6.11 1.45
N VAL A 532 11.53 -5.84 2.42
CA VAL A 532 11.90 -5.61 3.82
C VAL A 532 12.09 -6.95 4.53
N THR A 533 13.16 -7.10 5.32
CA THR A 533 13.31 -8.19 6.29
C THR A 533 12.55 -7.80 7.55
N ILE A 534 11.73 -8.71 8.08
CA ILE A 534 11.06 -8.51 9.36
C ILE A 534 11.49 -9.64 10.30
N GLU A 535 12.17 -9.29 11.38
CA GLU A 535 12.79 -10.22 12.30
C GLU A 535 11.96 -10.29 13.57
N VAL A 536 11.39 -11.45 13.85
CA VAL A 536 10.35 -11.63 14.86
C VAL A 536 10.92 -12.41 16.04
N PHE A 537 10.73 -11.84 17.23
CA PHE A 537 11.19 -12.35 18.52
C PHE A 537 9.96 -12.70 19.36
N SER A 538 9.96 -13.84 20.06
CA SER A 538 8.77 -14.26 20.81
C SER A 538 8.51 -13.47 22.08
N GLY A 539 9.50 -12.70 22.56
CA GLY A 539 9.31 -11.88 23.73
C GLY A 539 10.47 -10.93 24.07
N THR A 540 10.22 -10.07 25.05
CA THR A 540 11.14 -8.99 25.46
C THR A 540 12.55 -9.50 25.77
N ALA A 541 12.72 -10.72 26.27
CA ALA A 541 14.03 -11.27 26.60
C ALA A 541 14.91 -11.55 25.36
N SER A 542 14.37 -12.16 24.30
CA SER A 542 15.12 -12.41 23.06
C SER A 542 15.30 -11.12 22.25
N TYR A 543 14.29 -10.24 22.27
CA TYR A 543 14.37 -8.90 21.68
C TYR A 543 15.42 -7.99 22.36
N THR A 544 15.56 -8.07 23.69
CA THR A 544 16.63 -7.38 24.44
C THR A 544 18.01 -7.93 24.06
N GLN A 545 18.14 -9.26 23.91
CA GLN A 545 19.42 -9.89 23.56
C GLN A 545 19.89 -9.47 22.16
N HIS A 546 18.98 -9.29 21.20
CA HIS A 546 19.28 -8.81 19.84
C HIS A 546 20.07 -7.48 19.86
N PHE A 547 19.57 -6.45 20.56
CA PHE A 547 20.30 -5.19 20.66
C PHE A 547 21.62 -5.31 21.45
N GLN A 548 21.73 -6.23 22.40
CA GLN A 548 23.02 -6.52 23.05
C GLN A 548 24.03 -7.16 22.08
N ASP A 549 23.56 -8.02 21.18
CA ASP A 549 24.37 -8.68 20.15
C ASP A 549 24.75 -7.72 19.00
N GLU A 550 23.90 -6.73 18.69
CA GLU A 550 24.25 -5.57 17.85
C GLU A 550 25.28 -4.64 18.51
N GLY A 551 25.44 -4.72 19.83
CA GLY A 551 26.46 -3.97 20.60
C GLY A 551 25.97 -2.69 21.28
N TYR A 552 24.65 -2.52 21.47
CA TYR A 552 24.11 -1.46 22.34
C TYR A 552 24.55 -1.67 23.79
N ALA A 553 24.56 -0.59 24.59
CA ALA A 553 24.78 -0.74 26.04
C ALA A 553 23.61 -1.51 26.66
N ALA A 554 23.88 -2.34 27.66
CA ALA A 554 22.87 -3.23 28.26
C ALA A 554 21.63 -2.48 28.80
N THR A 555 21.81 -1.26 29.31
CA THR A 555 20.73 -0.35 29.76
C THR A 555 19.85 0.13 28.62
N ASP A 556 20.43 0.32 27.44
CA ASP A 556 19.78 0.93 26.28
C ASP A 556 19.00 -0.18 25.55
N ALA A 557 19.61 -1.36 25.43
CA ALA A 557 18.95 -2.60 24.99
C ALA A 557 17.80 -3.02 25.93
N GLU A 558 17.98 -2.92 27.26
CA GLU A 558 16.91 -3.15 28.24
C GLU A 558 15.80 -2.09 28.09
N SER A 559 16.13 -0.83 27.80
CA SER A 559 15.13 0.18 27.47
C SER A 559 14.34 -0.20 26.22
N TYR A 560 14.98 -0.50 25.08
CA TYR A 560 14.29 -0.94 23.86
C TYR A 560 13.40 -2.16 24.11
N GLY A 561 13.91 -3.14 24.88
CA GLY A 561 13.18 -4.35 25.24
C GLY A 561 11.92 -4.13 26.08
N LEU A 562 11.90 -3.08 26.91
CA LEU A 562 10.81 -2.73 27.83
C LEU A 562 9.89 -1.61 27.31
N SER A 563 10.36 -0.76 26.39
CA SER A 563 9.64 0.42 25.93
C SER A 563 9.22 0.42 24.46
N SER A 564 9.69 -0.55 23.64
CA SER A 564 9.25 -0.66 22.24
C SER A 564 8.65 -2.02 21.88
N GLN A 565 7.73 -1.97 20.92
CA GLN A 565 7.08 -3.13 20.30
C GLN A 565 7.82 -3.59 19.03
N ALA A 566 8.54 -2.68 18.38
CA ALA A 566 9.36 -2.94 17.20
C ALA A 566 10.49 -1.89 17.06
N ALA A 567 11.38 -2.06 16.09
CA ALA A 567 12.42 -1.09 15.74
C ALA A 567 12.92 -1.27 14.30
N SER A 568 13.10 -0.18 13.58
CA SER A 568 13.66 -0.18 12.23
C SER A 568 15.21 -0.13 12.24
N GLU A 569 15.82 -1.11 11.59
CA GLU A 569 17.26 -1.23 11.43
C GLU A 569 17.68 -0.70 10.05
N GLY A 570 17.53 0.62 9.91
CA GLY A 570 17.81 1.34 8.68
C GLY A 570 16.77 1.07 7.58
N PRO A 571 17.17 1.03 6.28
CA PRO A 571 16.23 1.15 5.17
C PRO A 571 15.50 -0.15 4.79
N GLN A 572 15.79 -1.29 5.44
CA GLN A 572 15.38 -2.62 4.95
C GLN A 572 15.09 -3.67 6.03
N THR A 573 15.31 -3.42 7.32
CA THR A 573 15.05 -4.38 8.40
C THR A 573 14.13 -3.77 9.46
N ILE A 574 13.22 -4.58 10.00
CA ILE A 574 12.35 -4.24 11.14
C ILE A 574 12.41 -5.40 12.14
N ALA A 575 12.90 -5.17 13.36
CA ALA A 575 12.83 -6.14 14.46
C ALA A 575 11.52 -5.95 15.24
N VAL A 576 10.86 -7.05 15.66
CA VAL A 576 9.51 -7.05 16.27
C VAL A 576 9.46 -7.93 17.51
N ASN A 577 8.96 -7.38 18.61
CA ASN A 577 8.74 -8.05 19.89
C ASN A 577 7.29 -8.52 20.04
N LEU A 578 7.02 -9.83 19.95
CA LEU A 578 5.65 -10.35 20.05
C LEU A 578 5.01 -10.20 21.44
N ASP A 579 5.79 -10.21 22.54
CA ASP A 579 5.23 -9.91 23.89
C ASP A 579 4.79 -8.45 24.01
N GLY A 580 5.42 -7.55 23.25
CA GLY A 580 5.14 -6.10 23.26
C GLY A 580 4.12 -5.65 22.23
N LEU A 581 4.01 -6.36 21.09
CA LEU A 581 3.14 -5.99 19.97
C LEU A 581 1.67 -6.26 20.29
N ASP A 582 0.95 -5.21 20.68
CA ASP A 582 -0.49 -5.32 20.92
C ASP A 582 -1.25 -5.56 19.61
N ALA A 583 -2.24 -6.47 19.65
CA ALA A 583 -3.19 -6.62 18.56
C ALA A 583 -3.97 -5.31 18.30
N GLU A 584 -4.16 -4.49 19.35
CA GLU A 584 -4.81 -3.18 19.30
C GLU A 584 -4.06 -2.16 18.41
N TRP A 585 -2.72 -2.18 18.39
CA TRP A 585 -1.88 -1.18 17.69
C TRP A 585 -0.96 -1.79 16.61
N GLY A 586 -1.08 -3.09 16.32
CA GLY A 586 -0.15 -3.83 15.48
C GLY A 586 -0.03 -3.32 14.03
N ILE A 587 -1.08 -2.69 13.48
CA ILE A 587 -0.99 -2.05 12.15
C ILE A 587 -0.39 -0.64 12.23
N ASN A 588 -0.64 0.11 13.32
CA ASN A 588 0.06 1.36 13.60
C ASN A 588 1.58 1.15 13.66
N VAL A 589 2.03 0.23 14.54
CA VAL A 589 3.46 -0.08 14.74
C VAL A 589 4.11 -0.52 13.43
N MET A 590 3.47 -1.42 12.67
CA MET A 590 4.05 -1.91 11.41
C MET A 590 4.21 -0.82 10.33
N ALA A 591 3.30 0.17 10.29
CA ALA A 591 3.42 1.33 9.41
C ALA A 591 4.41 2.38 9.94
N HIS A 592 4.49 2.56 11.26
CA HIS A 592 5.48 3.40 11.93
C HIS A 592 6.91 2.93 11.58
N GLU A 593 7.23 1.65 11.78
CA GLU A 593 8.55 1.10 11.43
C GLU A 593 8.83 1.13 9.94
N PHE A 594 7.84 0.82 9.10
CA PHE A 594 8.03 0.88 7.66
C PHE A 594 8.24 2.32 7.16
N ALA A 595 7.62 3.32 7.80
CA ALA A 595 7.89 4.73 7.52
C ALA A 595 9.35 5.09 7.79
N HIS A 596 9.97 4.61 8.86
CA HIS A 596 11.41 4.79 9.08
C HIS A 596 12.26 4.14 7.98
N CYS A 597 11.97 2.90 7.58
CA CYS A 597 12.67 2.25 6.46
C CYS A 597 12.56 3.07 5.16
N LEU A 598 11.38 3.64 4.89
CA LEU A 598 11.17 4.57 3.76
C LEU A 598 11.99 5.86 3.92
N LEU A 599 12.01 6.49 5.10
CA LEU A 599 12.75 7.73 5.35
C LEU A 599 14.27 7.53 5.25
N ALA A 600 14.80 6.46 5.86
CA ALA A 600 16.20 6.06 5.76
C ALA A 600 16.65 5.79 4.31
N SER A 601 15.73 5.36 3.44
CA SER A 601 16.02 5.16 2.00
C SER A 601 16.19 6.47 1.18
N VAL A 602 15.85 7.64 1.75
CA VAL A 602 15.91 8.95 1.07
C VAL A 602 16.68 10.05 1.82
N SER A 603 17.00 9.84 3.10
CA SER A 603 17.62 10.84 3.97
C SER A 603 18.38 10.13 5.10
N ASN A 604 19.67 10.44 5.27
CA ASN A 604 20.46 9.96 6.43
C ASN A 604 20.86 11.07 7.41
N ARG A 605 20.31 12.28 7.25
CA ARG A 605 20.53 13.44 8.13
C ARG A 605 19.21 14.07 8.60
N LEU A 606 18.17 13.25 8.71
CA LEU A 606 16.87 13.66 9.26
C LEU A 606 17.01 13.88 10.77
N PRO A 607 16.49 14.97 11.36
CA PRO A 607 16.40 15.10 12.80
C PRO A 607 15.36 14.12 13.36
N ASP A 608 15.65 13.54 14.53
CA ASP A 608 14.80 12.61 15.30
C ASP A 608 13.31 12.96 15.19
N TRP A 609 12.92 14.16 15.63
CA TRP A 609 11.53 14.62 15.65
C TRP A 609 10.80 14.64 14.29
N VAL A 610 11.51 14.56 13.16
CA VAL A 610 10.92 14.45 11.82
C VAL A 610 10.96 13.02 11.29
N ASN A 611 11.78 12.15 11.87
CA ASN A 611 11.69 10.71 11.69
C ASN A 611 10.47 10.19 12.48
N GLU A 612 10.48 10.35 13.80
CA GLU A 612 9.44 9.88 14.73
C GLU A 612 8.07 10.47 14.41
N GLY A 613 8.01 11.79 14.22
CA GLY A 613 6.74 12.47 13.93
C GLY A 613 6.15 12.13 12.55
N VAL A 614 6.94 11.69 11.58
CA VAL A 614 6.42 11.19 10.30
C VAL A 614 6.02 9.71 10.41
N ALA A 615 6.74 8.92 11.21
CA ALA A 615 6.38 7.55 11.51
C ALA A 615 5.05 7.45 12.26
N TRP A 616 4.84 8.25 13.31
CA TRP A 616 3.55 8.35 14.00
C TRP A 616 2.40 8.87 13.12
N GLU A 617 2.59 9.95 12.34
CA GLU A 617 1.53 10.47 11.44
C GLU A 617 1.12 9.44 10.36
N LEU A 618 2.03 8.53 9.97
CA LEU A 618 1.74 7.43 9.04
C LEU A 618 1.14 6.20 9.75
N GLY A 619 1.69 5.79 10.88
CA GLY A 619 1.15 4.73 11.73
C GLY A 619 -0.29 4.99 12.16
N LEU A 620 -0.58 6.19 12.66
CA LEU A 620 -1.94 6.66 12.99
C LEU A 620 -2.86 6.70 11.75
N ALA A 621 -2.32 6.87 10.54
CA ALA A 621 -3.08 6.87 9.30
C ALA A 621 -3.37 5.47 8.75
N ALA A 622 -2.48 4.50 8.99
CA ALA A 622 -2.68 3.08 8.70
C ALA A 622 -3.67 2.45 9.70
N GLU A 623 -3.55 2.78 10.98
CA GLU A 623 -4.50 2.40 12.03
C GLU A 623 -5.91 2.92 11.73
N ALA A 624 -5.99 4.17 11.28
CA ALA A 624 -7.23 4.76 10.83
C ALA A 624 -7.71 4.28 9.45
N ASP A 625 -6.95 3.49 8.67
CA ASP A 625 -7.28 2.92 7.35
C ASP A 625 -8.16 3.82 6.44
N ALA A 626 -7.75 5.10 6.32
CA ALA A 626 -8.48 6.15 5.59
C ALA A 626 -9.94 6.43 6.02
N THR A 627 -10.34 6.00 7.22
CA THR A 627 -11.66 6.17 7.82
C THR A 627 -12.06 7.65 7.93
N PRO A 628 -13.34 7.98 7.70
CA PRO A 628 -13.85 9.32 7.85
C PRO A 628 -14.39 9.59 9.28
N ASN A 629 -14.16 8.66 10.22
CA ASN A 629 -14.60 8.80 11.60
C ASN A 629 -13.71 9.79 12.38
N ALA A 630 -14.19 11.03 12.51
CA ALA A 630 -13.50 12.07 13.26
C ALA A 630 -13.37 11.74 14.76
N LEU A 631 -14.20 10.85 15.32
CA LEU A 631 -14.08 10.43 16.71
C LEU A 631 -12.88 9.49 16.91
N LEU A 632 -12.66 8.53 15.98
CA LEU A 632 -11.45 7.70 15.99
C LEU A 632 -10.18 8.57 15.88
N TRP A 633 -10.14 9.45 14.87
CA TRP A 633 -9.01 10.34 14.63
C TRP A 633 -8.72 11.30 15.79
N GLN A 634 -9.73 11.64 16.59
CA GLN A 634 -9.56 12.39 17.83
C GLN A 634 -8.99 11.47 18.93
N SER A 635 -9.55 10.27 19.09
CA SER A 635 -9.12 9.29 20.09
C SER A 635 -7.66 8.86 19.94
N LEU A 636 -7.29 8.30 18.77
CA LEU A 636 -5.93 7.82 18.45
C LEU A 636 -4.84 8.87 18.72
N ARG A 637 -5.14 10.16 18.46
CA ARG A 637 -4.22 11.26 18.72
C ARG A 637 -4.27 11.76 20.16
N TRP A 638 -5.41 11.69 20.85
CA TRP A 638 -5.50 12.21 22.21
C TRP A 638 -5.02 11.21 23.28
N SER A 639 -5.06 9.90 23.00
CA SER A 639 -4.32 8.91 23.79
C SER A 639 -2.82 9.20 23.72
N LEU A 640 -2.25 9.27 22.52
CA LEU A 640 -0.84 9.62 22.28
C LEU A 640 -0.45 10.98 22.90
N TRP A 641 -1.22 12.04 22.62
CA TRP A 641 -0.87 13.40 23.09
C TRP A 641 -1.17 13.66 24.58
N SER A 642 -1.89 12.76 25.27
CA SER A 642 -2.30 12.95 26.67
C SER A 642 -1.12 13.31 27.59
N ASP A 643 0.02 12.65 27.39
CA ASP A 643 1.23 12.83 28.18
C ASP A 643 1.99 14.12 27.83
N VAL A 644 2.25 14.39 26.55
CA VAL A 644 2.91 15.65 26.17
C VAL A 644 2.09 16.87 26.59
N ILE A 645 0.75 16.79 26.59
CA ILE A 645 -0.12 17.87 27.12
C ILE A 645 0.02 17.99 28.66
N ARG A 646 0.24 16.89 29.39
CA ARG A 646 0.57 16.89 30.83
C ARG A 646 1.84 17.69 31.11
N HIS A 647 2.91 17.43 30.36
CA HIS A 647 4.19 18.12 30.52
C HIS A 647 4.17 19.56 29.96
N ALA A 648 3.28 19.86 29.00
CA ALA A 648 2.96 21.22 28.59
C ALA A 648 2.30 22.05 29.71
N ARG A 649 1.60 21.40 30.65
CA ARG A 649 0.96 22.05 31.80
C ARG A 649 1.95 22.49 32.88
N THR A 650 2.99 21.70 33.11
CA THR A 650 4.05 22.01 34.08
C THR A 650 5.11 22.94 33.51
N GLY A 651 5.25 22.97 32.17
CA GLY A 651 6.24 23.78 31.45
C GLY A 651 7.51 23.03 31.08
N ASP A 652 7.54 21.70 31.26
CA ASP A 652 8.73 20.85 31.14
C ASP A 652 8.98 20.32 29.72
N LEU A 653 8.36 20.89 28.68
CA LEU A 653 8.60 20.49 27.29
C LEU A 653 9.99 20.92 26.80
N TYR A 654 10.68 20.01 26.12
CA TYR A 654 11.86 20.31 25.29
C TYR A 654 11.48 21.16 24.08
N ALA A 655 12.43 21.86 23.45
CA ALA A 655 12.26 22.28 22.06
C ALA A 655 12.48 21.10 21.10
N LEU A 656 11.92 21.17 19.89
CA LEU A 656 11.96 20.08 18.92
C LEU A 656 13.42 19.77 18.51
N GLY A 657 13.88 18.55 18.79
CA GLY A 657 15.25 18.11 18.58
C GLY A 657 16.28 18.54 19.65
N GLU A 658 15.85 18.99 20.83
CA GLU A 658 16.74 19.11 22.02
C GLU A 658 16.83 17.80 22.83
N ALA A 659 15.92 16.87 22.58
CA ALA A 659 15.87 15.50 23.10
C ALA A 659 15.62 14.54 21.92
N GLY A 660 15.85 13.24 22.14
CA GLY A 660 15.43 12.16 21.25
C GLY A 660 14.38 11.25 21.90
N SER A 661 13.88 10.27 21.15
CA SER A 661 12.82 9.33 21.56
C SER A 661 12.94 8.81 23.01
N LEU A 662 14.08 8.19 23.36
CA LEU A 662 14.34 7.57 24.67
C LEU A 662 14.53 8.56 25.85
N ALA A 663 14.10 9.82 25.76
CA ALA A 663 14.31 10.79 26.83
C ALA A 663 13.39 10.52 28.06
N PRO A 664 13.95 10.35 29.28
CA PRO A 664 13.24 9.77 30.42
C PRO A 664 12.27 10.72 31.16
N ARG A 665 11.69 11.70 30.46
CA ARG A 665 10.82 12.74 31.05
C ARG A 665 9.33 12.56 30.71
N TYR A 666 9.04 12.22 29.46
CA TYR A 666 7.73 11.96 28.86
C TYR A 666 7.97 11.33 27.48
N ASN A 667 6.95 10.75 26.83
CA ASN A 667 7.11 10.31 25.44
C ASN A 667 7.33 11.54 24.52
N VAL A 668 8.57 11.75 24.07
CA VAL A 668 8.95 12.89 23.21
C VAL A 668 8.37 12.75 21.81
N GLU A 669 8.23 11.53 21.30
CA GLU A 669 7.66 11.24 19.98
C GLU A 669 6.21 11.75 19.86
N ALA A 670 5.45 11.76 20.96
CA ALA A 670 4.11 12.36 21.01
C ALA A 670 4.11 13.89 20.80
N GLN A 671 5.20 14.59 21.16
CA GLN A 671 5.42 16.00 20.81
C GLN A 671 5.76 16.17 19.32
N ASP A 672 6.45 15.18 18.79
CA ASP A 672 7.05 15.21 17.46
C ASP A 672 6.02 14.83 16.38
N ASP A 673 5.12 13.88 16.65
CA ASP A 673 3.85 13.70 15.93
C ASP A 673 3.05 14.99 15.93
N TYR A 674 2.82 15.60 17.10
CA TYR A 674 2.06 16.86 17.18
C TYR A 674 2.68 17.95 16.28
N ALA A 675 4.01 18.01 16.23
CA ALA A 675 4.74 18.93 15.37
C ALA A 675 4.59 18.58 13.88
N VAL A 676 4.78 17.32 13.48
CA VAL A 676 4.64 16.90 12.08
C VAL A 676 3.18 17.00 11.61
N TYR A 677 2.20 16.56 12.41
CA TYR A 677 0.77 16.82 12.21
C TYR A 677 0.51 18.30 11.95
N THR A 678 1.07 19.20 12.77
CA THR A 678 0.93 20.65 12.58
C THR A 678 1.50 21.12 11.24
N LEU A 679 2.59 20.51 10.74
CA LEU A 679 3.12 20.78 9.39
C LEU A 679 2.23 20.18 8.28
N VAL A 680 1.70 18.99 8.47
CA VAL A 680 0.78 18.32 7.52
C VAL A 680 -0.52 19.13 7.38
N GLN A 681 -1.12 19.60 8.48
CA GLN A 681 -2.32 20.45 8.42
C GLN A 681 -2.06 21.82 7.74
N ARG A 682 -0.88 22.41 7.93
CA ARG A 682 -0.55 23.75 7.40
C ARG A 682 -0.01 23.74 5.97
N PHE A 683 0.71 22.69 5.57
CA PHE A 683 1.50 22.64 4.34
C PHE A 683 1.32 21.35 3.51
N GLY A 684 0.73 20.31 4.10
CA GLY A 684 0.54 18.98 3.51
C GLY A 684 1.78 18.09 3.58
N MET A 685 1.57 16.77 3.66
CA MET A 685 2.64 15.76 3.69
C MET A 685 3.65 15.91 2.53
N VAL A 686 3.20 16.34 1.35
CA VAL A 686 4.05 16.65 0.18
C VAL A 686 5.10 17.74 0.45
N LYS A 687 4.87 18.65 1.41
CA LYS A 687 5.85 19.64 1.88
C LYS A 687 6.79 19.07 2.94
N VAL A 688 6.30 18.24 3.85
CA VAL A 688 7.16 17.50 4.80
C VAL A 688 8.18 16.64 4.04
N LEU A 689 7.73 15.91 3.02
CA LEU A 689 8.58 15.10 2.14
C LEU A 689 9.45 15.90 1.15
N GLN A 690 9.28 17.23 1.07
CA GLN A 690 10.25 18.13 0.43
C GLN A 690 11.36 18.53 1.40
N TYR A 691 11.03 18.71 2.68
CA TYR A 691 12.02 18.94 3.74
C TYR A 691 12.92 17.72 3.95
N VAL A 692 12.34 16.52 4.09
CA VAL A 692 13.10 15.24 4.19
C VAL A 692 14.13 15.12 3.07
N ARG A 693 13.74 15.37 1.82
CA ARG A 693 14.64 15.26 0.65
C ARG A 693 15.62 16.43 0.47
N LEU A 694 15.50 17.48 1.28
CA LEU A 694 16.38 18.67 1.26
C LEU A 694 17.39 18.66 2.43
N VAL A 695 17.04 18.01 3.55
CA VAL A 695 17.82 18.07 4.80
C VAL A 695 19.24 17.55 4.64
N ASP A 696 19.44 16.45 3.90
CA ASP A 696 20.77 15.91 3.59
C ASP A 696 21.70 16.93 2.93
N ARG A 697 21.14 17.80 2.06
CA ARG A 697 21.88 18.72 1.19
C ARG A 697 22.12 20.09 1.82
N ALA A 698 21.16 20.60 2.59
CA ALA A 698 21.19 21.94 3.16
C ALA A 698 21.40 21.96 4.69
N GLY A 699 21.24 20.82 5.37
CA GLY A 699 21.11 20.73 6.82
C GLY A 699 19.74 21.26 7.32
N PRO A 700 19.28 20.83 8.51
CA PRO A 700 17.95 21.17 9.04
C PRO A 700 17.73 22.68 9.16
N THR A 701 18.74 23.41 9.64
CA THR A 701 18.67 24.87 9.88
C THR A 701 18.36 25.68 8.62
N ALA A 702 18.81 25.24 7.44
CA ALA A 702 18.54 25.92 6.17
C ALA A 702 17.40 25.26 5.37
N ALA A 703 17.25 23.93 5.44
CA ALA A 703 16.17 23.21 4.77
C ALA A 703 14.78 23.63 5.29
N PHE A 704 14.65 23.82 6.61
CA PHE A 704 13.35 24.11 7.24
C PHE A 704 12.74 25.44 6.77
N PRO A 705 13.42 26.60 6.88
CA PRO A 705 12.89 27.87 6.37
C PRO A 705 12.74 27.89 4.84
N ALA A 706 13.59 27.18 4.09
CA ALA A 706 13.47 27.08 2.63
C ALA A 706 12.20 26.34 2.18
N VAL A 707 11.67 25.42 3.00
CA VAL A 707 10.46 24.65 2.68
C VAL A 707 9.19 25.27 3.27
N PHE A 708 9.24 25.73 4.53
CA PHE A 708 8.05 26.17 5.28
C PHE A 708 7.90 27.69 5.43
N GLY A 709 8.95 28.47 5.16
CA GLY A 709 8.93 29.93 5.26
C GLY A 709 9.10 30.51 6.68
N GLU A 710 9.35 29.67 7.68
CA GLU A 710 9.65 30.08 9.05
C GLU A 710 10.85 29.30 9.62
N SER A 711 11.47 29.80 10.71
CA SER A 711 12.57 29.10 11.37
C SER A 711 12.08 27.98 12.28
N LEU A 712 12.84 26.88 12.40
CA LEU A 712 12.52 25.76 13.30
C LEU A 712 12.28 26.22 14.75
N ARG A 713 13.07 27.18 15.26
CA ARG A 713 12.89 27.76 16.60
C ARG A 713 11.54 28.45 16.76
N ALA A 714 11.09 29.22 15.77
CA ALA A 714 9.80 29.88 15.81
C ALA A 714 8.64 28.86 15.77
N PHE A 715 8.80 27.81 14.96
CA PHE A 715 7.86 26.71 14.83
C PHE A 715 7.72 25.89 16.11
N SER A 716 8.83 25.42 16.69
CA SER A 716 8.83 24.68 17.97
C SER A 716 8.20 25.52 19.10
N GLN A 717 8.53 26.81 19.18
CA GLN A 717 7.86 27.69 20.14
C GLN A 717 6.35 27.85 19.88
N ALA A 718 5.89 27.73 18.62
CA ALA A 718 4.46 27.74 18.31
C ALA A 718 3.76 26.43 18.74
N VAL A 719 4.42 25.29 18.55
CA VAL A 719 4.00 23.96 19.04
C VAL A 719 3.85 23.96 20.56
N ASN A 720 4.92 24.29 21.31
CA ASN A 720 4.88 24.24 22.78
C ASN A 720 3.84 25.23 23.35
N ARG A 721 3.66 26.41 22.74
CA ARG A 721 2.57 27.35 23.11
C ARG A 721 1.17 26.82 22.78
N GLN A 722 1.02 25.94 21.80
CA GLN A 722 -0.28 25.34 21.45
C GLN A 722 -0.62 24.17 22.38
N LEU A 723 0.35 23.31 22.68
CA LEU A 723 0.22 22.26 23.69
C LEU A 723 -0.12 22.85 25.07
N ALA A 724 0.56 23.95 25.46
CA ALA A 724 0.24 24.67 26.71
C ALA A 724 -1.16 25.33 26.71
N ARG A 725 -1.71 25.69 25.53
CA ARG A 725 -3.12 26.13 25.42
C ARG A 725 -4.11 24.99 25.57
N MET A 726 -3.78 23.80 25.04
CA MET A 726 -4.58 22.59 25.22
C MET A 726 -4.59 22.17 26.70
N ALA A 727 -3.41 22.17 27.35
CA ALA A 727 -3.21 21.87 28.77
C ALA A 727 -3.98 22.79 29.74
N ALA A 728 -4.40 23.97 29.30
CA ALA A 728 -5.18 24.93 30.08
C ALA A 728 -6.70 24.69 30.04
N GLY A 729 -7.19 23.71 29.27
CA GLY A 729 -8.61 23.35 29.23
C GLY A 729 -9.10 22.75 30.54
N SER A 730 -10.33 23.11 30.94
CA SER A 730 -10.93 22.72 32.22
C SER A 730 -11.92 21.58 32.09
N ASP A 731 -11.84 20.61 33.00
CA ASP A 731 -12.66 19.40 32.95
C ASP A 731 -14.07 19.56 33.57
N GLY A 732 -14.94 20.33 32.88
CA GLY A 732 -16.36 20.56 33.22
C GLY A 732 -17.26 19.33 33.11
N ALA A 733 -18.09 19.22 32.06
CA ALA A 733 -18.92 18.02 31.81
C ALA A 733 -18.66 17.42 30.42
N VAL A 734 -19.20 16.23 30.12
CA VAL A 734 -19.09 15.53 28.83
C VAL A 734 -20.47 15.02 28.42
N ALA A 735 -20.88 15.30 27.18
CA ALA A 735 -22.00 14.62 26.53
C ALA A 735 -21.46 13.46 25.68
N VAL A 736 -21.94 12.24 25.94
CA VAL A 736 -21.64 11.06 25.12
C VAL A 736 -22.93 10.56 24.48
N THR A 737 -22.94 10.41 23.16
CA THR A 737 -24.07 9.85 22.41
C THR A 737 -23.76 8.41 22.01
N VAL A 738 -24.58 7.48 22.51
CA VAL A 738 -24.55 6.05 22.18
C VAL A 738 -25.68 5.75 21.21
N ARG A 739 -25.37 5.04 20.12
CA ARG A 739 -26.36 4.42 19.24
C ARG A 739 -26.59 2.98 19.70
N VAL A 740 -27.85 2.60 19.86
CA VAL A 740 -28.28 1.22 20.14
C VAL A 740 -28.75 0.62 18.82
N LEU A 741 -28.13 -0.48 18.39
CA LEU A 741 -28.50 -1.20 17.17
C LEU A 741 -29.69 -2.15 17.40
N PRO A 742 -30.45 -2.54 16.36
CA PRO A 742 -31.44 -3.60 16.48
C PRO A 742 -30.79 -4.94 16.85
N GLY A 743 -31.30 -5.60 17.88
CA GLY A 743 -30.71 -6.83 18.44
C GLY A 743 -29.67 -6.59 19.55
N ALA A 744 -29.33 -5.34 19.86
CA ALA A 744 -28.46 -4.99 20.97
C ALA A 744 -29.05 -5.34 22.35
N VAL A 745 -28.21 -5.24 23.38
CA VAL A 745 -28.64 -5.34 24.79
C VAL A 745 -29.77 -4.36 25.15
N ARG A 746 -30.62 -4.78 26.08
CA ARG A 746 -31.75 -3.98 26.61
C ARG A 746 -31.37 -3.16 27.85
N GLU A 747 -30.17 -3.42 28.36
CA GLU A 747 -29.60 -2.86 29.57
C GLU A 747 -28.15 -2.46 29.29
N MET A 748 -27.70 -1.37 29.87
CA MET A 748 -26.31 -0.89 29.82
C MET A 748 -25.92 -0.34 31.18
N PHE A 749 -24.64 -0.19 31.41
CA PHE A 749 -24.12 0.52 32.57
C PHE A 749 -23.15 1.63 32.16
N ILE A 750 -22.97 2.58 33.07
CA ILE A 750 -21.93 3.61 32.99
C ILE A 750 -21.21 3.63 34.34
N SER A 751 -19.94 3.23 34.39
CA SER A 751 -19.07 3.43 35.53
C SER A 751 -18.46 4.83 35.50
N ASN A 752 -18.09 5.36 36.66
CA ASN A 752 -17.40 6.64 36.80
C ASN A 752 -15.99 6.46 37.40
N PRO A 753 -15.09 7.46 37.29
CA PRO A 753 -13.71 7.39 37.81
C PRO A 753 -13.56 7.17 39.33
N SER A 754 -14.66 7.10 40.09
CA SER A 754 -14.69 6.78 41.52
C SER A 754 -15.27 5.39 41.82
N GLY A 755 -15.45 4.56 40.80
CA GLY A 755 -16.01 3.21 40.92
C GLY A 755 -17.50 3.18 41.21
N GLN A 756 -18.31 4.13 40.74
CA GLN A 756 -19.77 4.05 40.83
C GLN A 756 -20.39 3.68 39.49
N THR A 757 -21.05 2.50 39.43
CA THR A 757 -21.68 1.96 38.23
C THR A 757 -23.19 2.23 38.23
N TYR A 758 -23.64 3.04 37.28
CA TYR A 758 -25.04 3.40 37.04
C TYR A 758 -25.65 2.48 35.98
N TRP A 759 -26.62 1.63 36.37
CA TRP A 759 -27.31 0.73 35.45
C TRP A 759 -28.58 1.36 34.86
N TYR A 760 -28.79 1.19 33.55
CA TYR A 760 -29.92 1.72 32.79
C TYR A 760 -30.64 0.60 32.04
N THR A 761 -31.96 0.58 32.15
CA THR A 761 -32.84 -0.43 31.55
C THR A 761 -33.86 0.18 30.61
N GLY A 762 -34.32 -0.61 29.64
CA GLY A 762 -35.35 -0.20 28.68
C GLY A 762 -34.81 0.33 27.35
N LEU A 763 -33.54 0.04 27.02
CA LEU A 763 -32.95 0.40 25.74
C LEU A 763 -33.77 -0.15 24.57
N ARG A 764 -33.91 0.68 23.54
CA ARG A 764 -34.51 0.35 22.24
C ARG A 764 -33.60 0.89 21.12
N PRO A 765 -33.64 0.34 19.90
CA PRO A 765 -32.81 0.83 18.81
C PRO A 765 -33.05 2.31 18.55
N GLY A 766 -31.97 3.10 18.48
CA GLY A 766 -32.04 4.57 18.52
C GLY A 766 -30.76 5.23 19.02
N LEU A 767 -30.86 6.48 19.46
CA LEU A 767 -29.75 7.31 19.94
C LEU A 767 -30.06 7.83 21.35
N TYR A 768 -29.08 7.73 22.26
CA TYR A 768 -29.18 8.15 23.65
C TYR A 768 -27.99 9.03 23.98
N THR A 769 -28.23 10.24 24.51
CA THR A 769 -27.15 11.13 24.95
C THR A 769 -27.14 11.19 26.47
N PHE A 770 -26.03 10.79 27.06
CA PHE A 770 -25.74 10.85 28.48
C PHE A 770 -24.87 12.06 28.77
N VAL A 771 -25.07 12.71 29.92
CA VAL A 771 -24.19 13.77 30.40
C VAL A 771 -23.44 13.28 31.64
N LEU A 772 -22.15 13.05 31.47
CA LEU A 772 -21.19 12.66 32.50
C LEU A 772 -20.62 13.94 33.11
N ARG A 773 -20.67 14.08 34.45
CA ARG A 773 -20.20 15.29 35.15
C ARG A 773 -19.00 14.97 36.02
N ALA A 774 -18.05 15.92 36.15
CA ALA A 774 -16.86 15.76 36.98
C ALA A 774 -17.12 15.37 38.46
N ASN A 775 -18.32 15.58 38.99
CA ASN A 775 -18.73 15.10 40.32
C ASN A 775 -19.18 13.62 40.36
N GLY A 776 -18.86 12.82 39.33
CA GLY A 776 -19.24 11.42 39.20
C GLY A 776 -20.70 11.17 38.80
N SER A 777 -21.57 12.19 38.71
CA SER A 777 -22.98 11.99 38.37
C SER A 777 -23.25 11.85 36.87
N VAL A 778 -24.14 10.92 36.51
CA VAL A 778 -24.67 10.75 35.15
C VAL A 778 -26.09 11.29 35.07
N ALA A 779 -26.38 12.08 34.04
CA ALA A 779 -27.76 12.34 33.60
C ALA A 779 -28.05 11.59 32.30
N ALA A 780 -29.03 10.68 32.34
CA ALA A 780 -29.47 9.89 31.21
C ALA A 780 -30.78 10.42 30.59
N PRO A 781 -31.14 10.04 29.36
CA PRO A 781 -32.44 10.36 28.77
C PRO A 781 -33.60 9.81 29.61
N GLY A 782 -34.63 10.63 29.86
CA GLY A 782 -35.81 10.25 30.66
C GLY A 782 -36.70 9.15 30.08
N SER A 783 -36.34 8.59 28.92
CA SER A 783 -36.92 7.37 28.35
C SER A 783 -36.33 6.07 28.95
N LEU A 784 -35.22 6.16 29.66
CA LEU A 784 -34.55 5.04 30.33
C LEU A 784 -34.88 4.99 31.82
N LYS A 785 -35.01 3.76 32.35
CA LYS A 785 -35.16 3.54 33.78
C LYS A 785 -33.80 3.22 34.39
N ALA A 786 -33.28 4.16 35.17
CA ALA A 786 -32.11 3.94 36.03
C ALA A 786 -32.42 2.95 37.17
N LEU A 787 -31.42 2.19 37.59
CA LEU A 787 -31.40 1.40 38.83
C LEU A 787 -30.52 2.11 39.88
N PRO A 788 -30.56 1.71 41.17
CA PRO A 788 -29.61 2.20 42.17
C PRO A 788 -28.17 1.90 41.74
N PRO A 789 -27.21 2.84 41.93
CA PRO A 789 -25.82 2.61 41.56
C PRO A 789 -25.15 1.58 42.48
N VAL A 790 -24.21 0.84 41.93
CA VAL A 790 -23.36 -0.14 42.63
C VAL A 790 -21.94 0.42 42.73
N THR A 791 -21.15 0.00 43.72
CA THR A 791 -19.75 0.42 43.87
C THR A 791 -18.79 -0.71 43.48
N SER A 792 -17.88 -0.44 42.54
CA SER A 792 -16.79 -1.28 42.07
C SER A 792 -15.44 -0.79 42.62
N ALA A 793 -14.33 -1.34 42.12
CA ALA A 793 -13.05 -0.64 42.18
C ALA A 793 -13.12 0.66 41.33
N ALA A 794 -12.22 1.59 41.61
CA ALA A 794 -12.01 2.79 40.81
C ALA A 794 -10.83 2.58 39.85
N ASP A 795 -11.04 2.98 38.60
CA ASP A 795 -10.18 2.81 37.42
C ASP A 795 -9.53 4.15 37.02
N GLY A 796 -10.31 5.24 37.09
CA GLY A 796 -9.96 6.58 36.62
C GLY A 796 -10.71 7.00 35.35
N THR A 797 -11.49 6.11 34.74
CA THR A 797 -12.15 6.29 33.44
C THR A 797 -13.67 6.40 33.56
N TRP A 798 -14.34 6.75 32.45
CA TRP A 798 -15.80 6.65 32.34
C TRP A 798 -16.18 5.50 31.42
N ASP A 799 -16.35 4.31 31.98
CA ASP A 799 -16.66 3.13 31.17
C ASP A 799 -18.13 3.08 30.82
N ILE A 800 -18.45 2.95 29.53
CA ILE A 800 -19.82 2.75 29.02
C ILE A 800 -19.90 1.32 28.50
N GLY A 801 -20.69 0.47 29.17
CA GLY A 801 -20.68 -0.97 28.91
C GLY A 801 -22.06 -1.63 28.84
N GLY A 802 -22.05 -2.89 28.46
CA GLY A 802 -23.23 -3.75 28.42
C GLY A 802 -22.89 -5.20 28.75
N GLN A 803 -23.93 -6.01 28.96
CA GLN A 803 -23.78 -7.45 29.22
C GLN A 803 -24.86 -8.27 28.48
N MET A 804 -24.47 -9.35 27.83
CA MET A 804 -25.37 -10.28 27.14
C MET A 804 -25.02 -11.72 27.51
N GLY A 805 -25.63 -12.22 28.59
CA GLY A 805 -25.22 -13.48 29.20
C GLY A 805 -23.83 -13.35 29.81
N ASP A 806 -22.93 -14.25 29.44
CA ASP A 806 -21.55 -14.27 29.95
C ASP A 806 -20.59 -13.35 29.15
N MET A 807 -21.07 -12.68 28.09
CA MET A 807 -20.30 -11.68 27.35
C MET A 807 -20.51 -10.30 27.97
N GLN A 808 -19.43 -9.67 28.42
CA GLN A 808 -19.37 -8.25 28.84
C GLN A 808 -18.54 -7.48 27.82
N ALA A 809 -18.83 -6.19 27.65
CA ALA A 809 -17.92 -5.30 26.92
C ALA A 809 -18.08 -3.82 27.33
N LEU A 810 -17.01 -3.06 27.15
CA LEU A 810 -16.76 -1.71 27.70
C LEU A 810 -16.26 -0.77 26.61
N VAL A 811 -16.61 0.52 26.69
CA VAL A 811 -15.91 1.62 26.01
C VAL A 811 -15.42 2.59 27.08
N ALA A 812 -14.11 2.72 27.26
CA ALA A 812 -13.51 3.66 28.19
C ALA A 812 -13.54 5.07 27.60
N ILE A 813 -14.20 6.01 28.29
CA ILE A 813 -14.23 7.43 27.90
C ILE A 813 -13.27 8.20 28.80
N ALA A 814 -12.05 8.42 28.32
CA ALA A 814 -11.09 9.27 29.02
C ALA A 814 -11.36 10.75 28.76
N ARG A 815 -10.87 11.59 29.69
CA ARG A 815 -11.14 13.02 29.68
C ARG A 815 -10.01 13.80 30.34
N LEU A 816 -9.29 14.56 29.53
CA LEU A 816 -8.06 15.24 29.93
C LEU A 816 -7.99 16.63 29.29
N TYR A 817 -7.77 17.65 30.12
CA TYR A 817 -7.53 19.05 29.72
C TYR A 817 -8.68 19.66 28.91
N GLY A 818 -9.92 19.40 29.34
CA GLY A 818 -11.13 19.90 28.69
C GLY A 818 -11.54 19.13 27.43
N THR A 819 -10.71 18.21 26.92
CA THR A 819 -11.05 17.31 25.81
C THR A 819 -11.53 15.97 26.35
N ALA A 820 -12.55 15.39 25.72
CA ALA A 820 -13.07 14.06 26.02
C ALA A 820 -13.04 13.20 24.75
N TYR A 821 -12.57 11.97 24.86
CA TYR A 821 -12.26 11.06 23.76
C TYR A 821 -12.58 9.61 24.18
N ILE A 822 -12.47 8.66 23.26
CA ILE A 822 -12.48 7.22 23.61
C ILE A 822 -11.04 6.83 23.89
N ASP A 823 -10.77 6.29 25.07
CA ASP A 823 -9.44 5.77 25.43
C ASP A 823 -9.22 4.42 24.76
N SER A 824 -10.20 3.51 24.92
CA SER A 824 -10.20 2.17 24.33
C SER A 824 -11.61 1.54 24.30
N THR A 825 -11.78 0.45 23.57
CA THR A 825 -12.98 -0.42 23.63
C THR A 825 -12.56 -1.86 23.92
N THR A 826 -13.02 -2.47 25.02
CA THR A 826 -12.67 -3.85 25.40
C THR A 826 -13.88 -4.78 25.34
N VAL A 827 -13.75 -5.91 24.65
CA VAL A 827 -14.77 -6.98 24.53
C VAL A 827 -14.29 -8.24 25.23
N PHE A 828 -15.03 -8.72 26.23
CA PHE A 828 -14.70 -9.93 27.00
C PHE A 828 -15.45 -11.15 26.44
N PRO A 829 -14.76 -12.15 25.86
CA PRO A 829 -15.40 -13.38 25.38
C PRO A 829 -16.07 -14.18 26.50
N PRO A 830 -17.17 -14.91 26.24
CA PRO A 830 -17.85 -15.74 27.23
C PRO A 830 -16.91 -16.70 27.97
N GLY A 831 -16.69 -16.44 29.27
CA GLY A 831 -15.84 -17.26 30.13
C GLY A 831 -14.33 -16.98 30.03
N SER A 832 -13.94 -15.83 29.46
CA SER A 832 -12.57 -15.31 29.50
C SER A 832 -12.52 -14.03 30.34
N ASP A 833 -11.56 -13.96 31.26
CA ASP A 833 -11.21 -12.71 31.96
C ASP A 833 -10.33 -11.81 31.06
N ASP A 834 -9.70 -12.39 30.03
CA ASP A 834 -8.87 -11.68 29.05
C ASP A 834 -9.77 -10.96 28.03
N GLY A 835 -9.75 -9.63 28.07
CA GLY A 835 -10.47 -8.78 27.13
C GLY A 835 -9.73 -8.60 25.80
N ILE A 836 -10.50 -8.48 24.71
CA ILE A 836 -10.00 -8.00 23.41
C ILE A 836 -10.14 -6.49 23.41
N THR A 837 -9.05 -5.75 23.52
CA THR A 837 -9.07 -4.28 23.40
C THR A 837 -8.79 -3.85 21.96
N GLU A 838 -9.53 -2.83 21.51
CA GLU A 838 -9.45 -2.22 20.19
C GLU A 838 -9.35 -0.70 20.38
N PRO A 839 -8.58 0.06 19.56
CA PRO A 839 -8.34 1.49 19.77
C PRO A 839 -9.53 2.34 19.28
N ALA A 840 -10.63 1.67 18.95
CA ALA A 840 -11.64 2.13 18.02
C ALA A 840 -13.03 2.26 18.62
N THR A 841 -13.98 2.76 17.82
CA THR A 841 -15.42 2.70 18.17
C THR A 841 -15.95 1.29 17.95
N GLY A 842 -15.39 0.28 18.63
CA GLY A 842 -15.96 -1.07 18.66
C GLY A 842 -17.43 -1.01 19.08
N VAL A 843 -18.21 -2.04 18.72
CA VAL A 843 -19.68 -2.02 18.92
C VAL A 843 -20.11 -3.08 19.94
N PRO A 844 -19.69 -2.92 21.22
CA PRO A 844 -19.95 -3.88 22.28
C PRO A 844 -21.44 -4.19 22.39
N LEU A 845 -21.79 -5.43 22.05
CA LEU A 845 -23.16 -5.96 22.20
C LEU A 845 -24.24 -5.11 21.50
N GLY A 846 -23.87 -4.42 20.42
CA GLY A 846 -24.76 -3.53 19.65
C GLY A 846 -24.89 -2.11 20.20
N LEU A 847 -24.03 -1.69 21.15
CA LEU A 847 -23.88 -0.31 21.59
C LEU A 847 -22.70 0.33 20.82
N GLU A 848 -22.90 1.47 20.18
CA GLU A 848 -21.89 2.16 19.37
C GLU A 848 -21.73 3.60 19.88
N VAL A 849 -20.53 4.01 20.32
CA VAL A 849 -20.29 5.40 20.72
C VAL A 849 -20.06 6.25 19.47
N VAL A 850 -21.05 7.07 19.11
CA VAL A 850 -21.07 7.84 17.85
C VAL A 850 -20.63 9.29 18.00
N ARG A 851 -20.51 9.78 19.23
CA ARG A 851 -20.09 11.15 19.58
C ARG A 851 -19.65 11.23 21.02
N VAL A 852 -18.47 11.80 21.26
CA VAL A 852 -18.05 12.32 22.56
C VAL A 852 -17.88 13.84 22.40
N GLN A 853 -18.35 14.62 23.37
CA GLN A 853 -18.24 16.08 23.34
C GLN A 853 -18.05 16.65 24.74
N ALA A 854 -17.01 17.45 24.94
CA ALA A 854 -16.91 18.29 26.13
C ALA A 854 -18.00 19.37 26.16
N LEU A 855 -18.57 19.58 27.35
CA LEU A 855 -19.49 20.67 27.66
C LEU A 855 -18.74 21.72 28.49
N ALA A 856 -18.96 22.99 28.13
CA ALA A 856 -18.50 24.17 28.87
C ALA A 856 -19.25 24.35 30.19
#